data_AF-A0AAD5Q1C3-F1
#
_entry.id   AF-A0AAD5Q1C3-F1
#
_cell.length_a   1.000
_cell.length_b   1.000
_cell.length_c   1.000
_cell.angle_alpha   90.00
_cell.angle_beta   90.00
_cell.angle_gamma   90.00
#
_symmetry.space_group_name_H-M   'P 1'
#
loop_
_entity.id
_entity.type
_entity.pdbx_description
1 polymer ?
#
loop_
_entity_poly.entity_id
_entity_poly.type
_entity_poly.pdbx_seq_one_letter_code
_entity_poly.pdbx_strand_id
1 'polypeptide(L)'
;MQEDPPLPTNNPHEKAECTGGPQSPVPANSPPSQRWKIWFSTIACFVSLVWNVSSPFKQWALSRYGLIASEVTVSRTVGWNTVLDPAYVEYLYDHAGVPLDRRGEPRMLINVFIDFMITPKATRWGHLLNDMANDQYAGRYCRAGLVPNVAAQLAAIQANFSNGVSLWNGMKMTDFVPDQATGCAVGEVTEAVLCLKGINASTLVNLEWSAGVDPQDPDVHDGLQAYQDLLFPDLAACLARRALLTARLGRDSGLLRLTAELAANYSLELGNVAGTGNLYATFRQEAGFVDISGRRSGERVTLMMGNVLDRSMNNLDGNNGVLVAARETLWWCVLSRPAQLPTLRACIEHYARALPAFQVGYYIRTPASSRYAENRVFSEPRALGNLTRFDYVGNLLGDVAFEHELLDTRSLVTGVYGRYKDIQGQTIAPIYNISDRTAIANGVFEHCLVADDCFEACQNQSADGSWTVAFRRSGVCEYKTIPPGLLNTRGFPSPRCFGAGTSDGAVQVTLKAGVIPPVVNTSRGPVSLHTYERAALPANIMACIIGGRVPRLQDDYLPTYFYDMVFAGANTVLTTSFTSGSELLLLNIYALVILVGSIYYSVCVARQHYRMLGRFIWSQWSRSTGTTLVVSTDVVSAKAEASRKTRFGSTTSSNRSRSATRHQSCTLRSLLFSLVEADLVAATWQRHYNPLRLLAALSLVTWYIGAVDTRCGWFLEDREITTDAIAQAIAELSPHYKCVAGSIHGPFRSTIEVARLLGISYNVFALTSLPHYVGVTGSPMGFVVAVGLLGLLPTLVWTTVITAINMGRLRSGALSVLHNHLVIGVLWLAALGIMGAPRVRQRLRRLTDRALSALHVTGFQRTKPQSVAWLLFGEHYPIRREDQQAEPTEWMPLRLLLEHPRFDLDSVNWITLTFNLYHERQRMSDSCKANTNNNVMVKAGNIVVPTGVMAPVWNEASPEVYLRGTPGEDLH
;
A
#
# COMPACT_ATOMS: atom_id res chain seq x y z
N MET A 1 -44.66 -72.52 56.75
CA MET A 1 -45.70 -72.18 55.76
C MET A 1 -45.38 -70.77 55.28
N GLN A 2 -45.18 -70.44 54.01
CA GLN A 2 -45.20 -71.20 52.77
C GLN A 2 -44.66 -70.23 51.70
N GLU A 3 -43.64 -70.66 50.96
CA GLU A 3 -43.23 -70.23 49.61
C GLU A 3 -42.89 -68.76 49.29
N ASP A 4 -41.61 -68.53 49.01
CA ASP A 4 -41.04 -67.41 48.24
C ASP A 4 -41.28 -67.60 46.71
N PRO A 5 -41.54 -66.53 45.93
CA PRO A 5 -41.54 -66.55 44.47
C PRO A 5 -40.12 -66.30 43.86
N PRO A 6 -39.85 -66.76 42.62
CA PRO A 6 -38.48 -66.94 42.14
C PRO A 6 -37.83 -65.70 41.51
N LEU A 7 -36.49 -65.63 41.65
CA LEU A 7 -35.57 -64.73 40.94
C LEU A 7 -35.41 -65.13 39.46
N PRO A 8 -35.20 -64.16 38.53
CA PRO A 8 -34.73 -64.44 37.19
C PRO A 8 -33.19 -64.44 37.13
N THR A 9 -32.60 -65.59 36.83
CA THR A 9 -31.18 -65.73 36.48
C THR A 9 -31.01 -65.66 34.95
N ASN A 10 -30.44 -64.56 34.44
CA ASN A 10 -29.96 -64.47 33.06
C ASN A 10 -28.44 -64.61 33.03
N ASN A 11 -27.95 -65.80 32.69
CA ASN A 11 -26.60 -66.06 32.18
C ASN A 11 -26.68 -66.12 30.64
N PRO A 12 -25.89 -65.34 29.88
CA PRO A 12 -25.67 -65.61 28.46
C PRO A 12 -24.23 -66.10 28.26
N HIS A 13 -24.02 -67.42 28.32
CA HIS A 13 -22.85 -68.07 27.72
C HIS A 13 -23.28 -69.42 27.17
N GLU A 14 -23.87 -69.39 25.98
CA GLU A 14 -24.06 -70.60 25.17
C GLU A 14 -23.03 -70.56 24.03
N LYS A 15 -22.05 -71.46 24.13
CA LYS A 15 -21.07 -71.74 23.07
C LYS A 15 -21.80 -72.48 21.96
N ALA A 16 -21.94 -71.87 20.79
CA ALA A 16 -22.40 -72.56 19.60
C ALA A 16 -21.25 -73.40 19.02
N GLU A 17 -21.35 -74.71 19.21
CA GLU A 17 -20.49 -75.73 18.62
C GLU A 17 -21.04 -76.08 17.23
N CYS A 18 -20.25 -75.91 16.17
CA CYS A 18 -20.65 -76.26 14.80
C CYS A 18 -20.50 -77.78 14.56
N THR A 19 -21.51 -78.58 14.90
CA THR A 19 -21.63 -79.96 14.40
C THR A 19 -22.44 -79.99 13.10
N GLY A 20 -21.87 -80.61 12.06
CA GLY A 20 -22.40 -80.64 10.70
C GLY A 20 -23.67 -81.47 10.53
N GLY A 21 -24.62 -80.91 9.78
CA GLY A 21 -25.75 -81.60 9.16
C GLY A 21 -26.17 -80.86 7.89
N PRO A 22 -26.60 -81.54 6.82
CA PRO A 22 -26.96 -80.89 5.57
C PRO A 22 -28.36 -80.27 5.70
N GLN A 23 -28.44 -78.96 5.97
CA GLN A 23 -29.67 -78.20 5.84
C GLN A 23 -29.67 -77.35 4.55
N SER A 24 -30.85 -77.36 3.93
CA SER A 24 -31.34 -76.62 2.76
C SER A 24 -30.82 -75.18 2.57
N PRO A 25 -30.92 -74.62 1.34
CA PRO A 25 -30.29 -73.35 0.99
C PRO A 25 -30.80 -72.19 1.85
N VAL A 26 -29.88 -71.61 2.63
CA VAL A 26 -30.06 -70.32 3.31
C VAL A 26 -30.37 -69.23 2.27
N PRO A 27 -31.41 -68.41 2.45
CA PRO A 27 -31.78 -67.36 1.51
C PRO A 27 -30.71 -66.24 1.44
N ALA A 28 -30.59 -65.63 0.27
CA ALA A 28 -29.62 -64.59 -0.10
C ALA A 28 -29.86 -63.20 0.55
N ASN A 29 -30.36 -63.16 1.79
CA ASN A 29 -30.73 -61.94 2.48
C ASN A 29 -29.81 -61.72 3.70
N SER A 30 -28.69 -61.04 3.46
CA SER A 30 -28.10 -60.21 4.52
C SER A 30 -29.16 -59.17 4.93
N PRO A 31 -29.31 -58.84 6.22
CA PRO A 31 -30.29 -57.84 6.64
C PRO A 31 -30.06 -56.53 5.88
N PRO A 32 -31.13 -55.82 5.43
CA PRO A 32 -31.02 -54.61 4.62
C PRO A 32 -30.10 -53.54 5.26
N SER A 33 -29.98 -53.54 6.60
CA SER A 33 -29.08 -52.67 7.35
C SER A 33 -27.60 -52.84 7.00
N GLN A 34 -27.14 -54.04 6.61
CA GLN A 34 -25.72 -54.28 6.32
C GLN A 34 -25.32 -53.82 4.92
N ARG A 35 -26.22 -53.94 3.92
CA ARG A 35 -26.00 -53.40 2.57
C ARG A 35 -26.02 -51.87 2.56
N TRP A 36 -26.95 -51.27 3.32
CA TRP A 36 -27.01 -49.82 3.50
C TRP A 36 -25.76 -49.27 4.19
N LYS A 37 -25.24 -49.95 5.22
CA LYS A 37 -23.98 -49.57 5.89
C LYS A 37 -22.79 -49.58 4.92
N ILE A 38 -22.63 -50.61 4.09
CA ILE A 38 -21.53 -50.68 3.12
C ILE A 38 -21.64 -49.57 2.06
N TRP A 39 -22.85 -49.32 1.53
CA TRP A 39 -23.08 -48.22 0.58
C TRP A 39 -22.78 -46.85 1.18
N PHE A 40 -23.27 -46.60 2.39
CA PHE A 40 -23.03 -45.33 3.09
C PHE A 40 -21.54 -45.12 3.38
N SER A 41 -20.83 -46.15 3.86
CA SER A 41 -19.38 -46.08 4.09
C SER A 41 -18.59 -45.89 2.79
N THR A 42 -19.03 -46.47 1.68
CA THR A 42 -18.39 -46.28 0.36
C THR A 42 -18.58 -44.85 -0.16
N ILE A 43 -19.78 -44.30 -0.03
CA ILE A 43 -20.07 -42.89 -0.38
C ILE A 43 -19.27 -41.96 0.54
N ALA A 44 -19.23 -42.21 1.85
CA ALA A 44 -18.46 -41.43 2.80
C ALA A 44 -16.95 -41.49 2.50
N CYS A 45 -16.43 -42.65 2.10
CA CYS A 45 -15.04 -42.83 1.66
C CYS A 45 -14.75 -42.05 0.37
N PHE A 46 -15.64 -42.11 -0.63
CA PHE A 46 -15.49 -41.34 -1.87
C PHE A 46 -15.56 -39.83 -1.63
N VAL A 47 -16.52 -39.38 -0.82
CA VAL A 47 -16.62 -37.97 -0.41
C VAL A 47 -15.38 -37.55 0.37
N SER A 48 -14.87 -38.37 1.30
CA SER A 48 -13.62 -38.12 2.02
C SER A 48 -12.41 -38.04 1.08
N LEU A 49 -12.31 -38.92 0.09
CA LEU A 49 -11.27 -38.89 -0.94
C LEU A 49 -11.32 -37.60 -1.75
N VAL A 50 -12.48 -37.27 -2.34
CA VAL A 50 -12.68 -36.05 -3.13
C VAL A 50 -12.40 -34.82 -2.28
N TRP A 51 -12.86 -34.83 -1.03
CA TRP A 51 -12.55 -33.81 -0.04
C TRP A 51 -11.02 -33.69 0.11
N ASN A 52 -10.29 -34.73 0.50
CA ASN A 52 -8.86 -34.60 0.80
C ASN A 52 -7.97 -34.34 -0.43
N VAL A 53 -8.32 -34.88 -1.61
CA VAL A 53 -7.63 -34.59 -2.87
C VAL A 53 -7.90 -33.16 -3.34
N SER A 54 -9.07 -32.60 -3.07
CA SER A 54 -9.35 -31.18 -3.33
C SER A 54 -8.75 -30.22 -2.30
N SER A 55 -7.84 -30.68 -1.42
CA SER A 55 -7.18 -29.84 -0.42
C SER A 55 -6.53 -28.55 -0.98
N PRO A 56 -5.93 -28.49 -2.19
CA PRO A 56 -5.40 -27.24 -2.72
C PRO A 56 -6.51 -26.23 -3.02
N PHE A 57 -7.63 -26.69 -3.62
CA PHE A 57 -8.79 -25.86 -3.90
C PHE A 57 -9.50 -25.39 -2.64
N LYS A 58 -9.59 -26.26 -1.63
CA LYS A 58 -10.13 -25.88 -0.32
C LYS A 58 -9.25 -24.87 0.37
N GLN A 59 -7.94 -25.11 0.41
CA GLN A 59 -7.03 -24.18 1.06
C GLN A 59 -6.99 -22.86 0.29
N TRP A 60 -7.17 -22.86 -1.02
CA TRP A 60 -7.33 -21.63 -1.81
C TRP A 60 -8.65 -20.91 -1.50
N ALA A 61 -9.81 -21.60 -1.56
CA ALA A 61 -11.12 -20.99 -1.30
C ALA A 61 -11.35 -20.63 0.19
N LEU A 62 -10.74 -21.38 1.10
CA LEU A 62 -10.82 -21.18 2.55
C LEU A 62 -9.62 -20.41 3.11
N SER A 63 -8.58 -20.12 2.34
CA SER A 63 -7.62 -19.08 2.73
C SER A 63 -8.23 -17.75 2.34
N ARG A 64 -8.14 -16.75 3.22
CA ARG A 64 -8.65 -15.40 2.96
C ARG A 64 -7.76 -14.62 1.98
N TYR A 65 -6.79 -15.27 1.35
CA TYR A 65 -5.59 -14.61 0.84
C TYR A 65 -5.45 -14.84 -0.67
N GLY A 66 -6.08 -13.94 -1.43
CA GLY A 66 -5.58 -13.62 -2.77
C GLY A 66 -4.25 -12.88 -2.66
N LEU A 67 -3.53 -12.73 -3.76
CA LEU A 67 -2.37 -11.82 -3.81
C LEU A 67 -2.89 -10.39 -3.56
N ILE A 68 -2.67 -9.87 -2.35
CA ILE A 68 -3.08 -8.51 -1.98
C ILE A 68 -1.99 -7.55 -2.47
N ALA A 69 -2.40 -6.44 -3.08
CA ALA A 69 -1.48 -5.37 -3.45
C ALA A 69 -0.81 -4.80 -2.19
N SER A 70 0.52 -4.76 -2.18
CA SER A 70 1.33 -4.20 -1.08
C SER A 70 1.36 -2.67 -1.08
N GLU A 71 0.89 -2.07 -2.17
CA GLU A 71 0.90 -0.65 -2.43
C GLU A 71 -0.48 -0.18 -2.91
N VAL A 72 -0.95 0.92 -2.35
CA VAL A 72 -2.15 1.64 -2.78
C VAL A 72 -1.73 3.03 -3.19
N THR A 73 -1.92 3.38 -4.46
CA THR A 73 -1.56 4.70 -5.00
C THR A 73 -2.82 5.42 -5.42
N VAL A 74 -2.99 6.63 -4.89
CA VAL A 74 -4.17 7.46 -5.13
C VAL A 74 -3.75 8.77 -5.72
N SER A 75 -4.34 9.11 -6.86
CA SER A 75 -4.12 10.37 -7.56
C SER A 75 -5.45 11.13 -7.62
N ARG A 76 -5.43 12.40 -7.21
CA ARG A 76 -6.63 13.25 -7.22
C ARG A 76 -6.29 14.62 -7.77
N THR A 77 -7.12 15.14 -8.67
CA THR A 77 -7.08 16.54 -9.08
C THR A 77 -7.50 17.43 -7.90
N VAL A 78 -6.66 18.39 -7.55
CA VAL A 78 -6.87 19.32 -6.44
C VAL A 78 -7.26 20.71 -6.98
N GLY A 79 -8.13 21.40 -6.25
CA GLY A 79 -8.53 22.78 -6.52
C GLY A 79 -7.79 23.77 -5.62
N TRP A 80 -7.91 25.07 -5.90
CA TRP A 80 -7.27 26.12 -5.11
C TRP A 80 -7.65 26.10 -3.62
N ASN A 81 -8.85 25.64 -3.33
CA ASN A 81 -9.41 25.52 -1.99
C ASN A 81 -9.18 24.15 -1.33
N THR A 82 -8.44 23.24 -1.97
CA THR A 82 -8.07 21.96 -1.36
C THR A 82 -7.16 22.22 -0.17
N VAL A 83 -7.55 21.76 1.02
CA VAL A 83 -6.67 21.71 2.19
C VAL A 83 -5.65 20.60 2.00
N LEU A 84 -4.38 20.88 2.32
CA LEU A 84 -3.26 19.94 2.25
C LEU A 84 -2.88 19.44 3.65
N ASP A 85 -2.33 18.22 3.71
CA ASP A 85 -1.78 17.62 4.92
C ASP A 85 -0.71 18.52 5.55
N PRO A 86 -0.86 18.93 6.83
CA PRO A 86 0.11 19.77 7.53
C PRO A 86 1.54 19.23 7.50
N ALA A 87 1.74 17.92 7.61
CA ALA A 87 3.08 17.33 7.58
C ALA A 87 3.74 17.49 6.20
N TYR A 88 2.95 17.39 5.13
CA TYR A 88 3.45 17.62 3.78
C TYR A 88 3.78 19.10 3.55
N VAL A 89 2.92 20.01 4.03
CA VAL A 89 3.14 21.45 3.96
C VAL A 89 4.41 21.85 4.71
N GLU A 90 4.60 21.38 5.95
CA GLU A 90 5.84 21.66 6.70
C GLU A 90 7.09 21.20 5.96
N TYR A 91 7.05 20.00 5.39
CA TYR A 91 8.15 19.48 4.59
C TYR A 91 8.47 20.40 3.41
N LEU A 92 7.47 20.82 2.62
CA LEU A 92 7.68 21.69 1.48
C LEU A 92 8.35 23.01 1.90
N TYR A 93 7.86 23.65 2.95
CA TYR A 93 8.38 24.93 3.42
C TYR A 93 9.80 24.82 3.99
N ASP A 94 10.07 23.78 4.81
CA ASP A 94 11.42 23.51 5.33
C ASP A 94 12.40 23.15 4.19
N HIS A 95 11.92 22.45 3.16
CA HIS A 95 12.72 22.11 1.97
C HIS A 95 13.11 23.37 1.17
N ALA A 96 12.14 24.26 0.90
CA ALA A 96 12.33 25.52 0.18
C ALA A 96 13.01 26.61 1.02
N GLY A 97 13.12 26.43 2.34
CA GLY A 97 13.59 27.45 3.27
C GLY A 97 12.67 28.67 3.32
N VAL A 98 11.36 28.44 3.22
CA VAL A 98 10.30 29.45 3.37
C VAL A 98 9.83 29.41 4.83
N PRO A 99 9.82 30.54 5.56
CA PRO A 99 9.38 30.56 6.95
C PRO A 99 7.87 30.29 7.06
N LEU A 100 7.49 29.38 7.97
CA LEU A 100 6.10 29.14 8.37
C LEU A 100 5.74 29.97 9.58
N ASP A 101 4.64 30.71 9.52
CA ASP A 101 4.07 31.45 10.64
C ASP A 101 3.50 30.52 11.73
N ARG A 102 2.98 29.35 11.34
CA ARG A 102 2.45 28.32 12.25
C ARG A 102 2.70 26.92 11.71
N ARG A 103 3.24 26.05 12.57
CA ARG A 103 3.49 24.61 12.33
C ARG A 103 2.29 23.78 12.78
N GLY A 104 1.99 22.69 12.07
CA GLY A 104 0.93 21.73 12.34
C GLY A 104 -0.46 22.15 11.86
N GLU A 105 -0.59 23.33 11.26
CA GLU A 105 -1.89 23.84 10.79
C GLU A 105 -2.17 23.47 9.32
N PRO A 106 -3.42 23.10 9.00
CA PRO A 106 -3.83 22.84 7.62
C PRO A 106 -3.73 24.11 6.77
N ARG A 107 -3.30 23.97 5.51
CA ARG A 107 -3.24 25.08 4.54
C ARG A 107 -3.95 24.73 3.25
N MET A 108 -4.67 25.69 2.69
CA MET A 108 -5.24 25.56 1.35
C MET A 108 -4.15 25.68 0.28
N LEU A 109 -4.33 24.96 -0.83
CA LEU A 109 -3.40 24.90 -1.95
C LEU A 109 -3.00 26.29 -2.46
N ILE A 110 -3.96 27.22 -2.57
CA ILE A 110 -3.67 28.58 -3.04
C ILE A 110 -2.64 29.31 -2.18
N ASN A 111 -2.65 29.10 -0.86
CA ASN A 111 -1.71 29.74 0.05
C ASN A 111 -0.28 29.22 -0.16
N VAL A 112 -0.15 27.90 -0.40
CA VAL A 112 1.14 27.28 -0.72
C VAL A 112 1.64 27.79 -2.07
N PHE A 113 0.78 27.89 -3.08
CA PHE A 113 1.15 28.45 -4.39
C PHE A 113 1.55 29.92 -4.31
N ILE A 114 0.83 30.75 -3.55
CA ILE A 114 1.23 32.16 -3.33
C ILE A 114 2.64 32.21 -2.72
N ASP A 115 2.92 31.40 -1.71
CA ASP A 115 4.23 31.42 -1.06
C ASP A 115 5.37 30.90 -1.95
N PHE A 116 5.08 29.92 -2.83
CA PHE A 116 6.09 29.25 -3.64
C PHE A 116 6.30 29.89 -5.01
N MET A 117 5.26 30.46 -5.60
CA MET A 117 5.26 30.95 -6.97
C MET A 117 5.14 32.47 -7.07
N ILE A 118 4.67 33.15 -6.01
CA ILE A 118 4.42 34.60 -6.05
C ILE A 118 5.37 35.37 -5.11
N THR A 119 5.45 34.99 -3.84
CA THR A 119 6.20 35.78 -2.85
C THR A 119 7.67 35.36 -2.76
N PRO A 120 8.63 36.29 -2.81
CA PRO A 120 10.05 35.97 -2.84
C PRO A 120 10.65 35.68 -1.44
N LYS A 121 10.12 34.67 -0.75
CA LYS A 121 10.51 34.33 0.65
C LYS A 121 11.44 33.12 0.78
N ALA A 122 11.66 32.39 -0.30
CA ALA A 122 12.47 31.18 -0.27
C ALA A 122 13.95 31.53 -0.20
N THR A 123 14.68 30.83 0.67
CA THR A 123 16.14 30.95 0.79
C THR A 123 16.87 29.79 0.13
N ARG A 124 16.15 28.73 -0.29
CA ARG A 124 16.72 27.52 -0.92
C ARG A 124 16.11 27.28 -2.29
N TRP A 125 16.45 28.12 -3.26
CA TRP A 125 15.89 28.06 -4.62
C TRP A 125 16.95 27.89 -5.72
N GLY A 126 18.18 28.36 -5.51
CA GLY A 126 19.20 28.44 -6.56
C GLY A 126 19.61 27.10 -7.19
N HIS A 127 19.38 25.98 -6.51
CA HIS A 127 19.63 24.64 -7.05
C HIS A 127 18.69 24.26 -8.20
N LEU A 128 17.52 24.90 -8.30
CA LEU A 128 16.52 24.61 -9.33
C LEU A 128 16.92 25.15 -10.71
N LEU A 129 17.76 26.20 -10.76
CA LEU A 129 18.11 26.93 -11.99
C LEU A 129 18.75 26.06 -13.07
N ASN A 130 19.47 25.02 -12.66
CA ASN A 130 20.23 24.16 -13.55
C ASN A 130 19.34 23.25 -14.41
N ASP A 131 18.21 22.82 -13.86
CA ASP A 131 17.31 21.86 -14.50
C ASP A 131 16.07 22.55 -15.12
N MET A 132 15.83 23.81 -14.76
CA MET A 132 14.82 24.64 -15.39
C MET A 132 15.19 24.97 -16.84
N ALA A 133 14.23 24.81 -17.74
CA ALA A 133 14.32 25.31 -19.11
C ALA A 133 14.62 26.82 -19.09
N ASN A 134 15.21 27.33 -20.16
CA ASN A 134 15.76 28.68 -20.17
C ASN A 134 14.68 29.77 -20.08
N ASP A 135 13.45 29.42 -20.42
CA ASP A 135 12.22 30.22 -20.38
C ASP A 135 11.44 30.09 -19.07
N GLN A 136 11.86 29.22 -18.14
CA GLN A 136 11.14 28.91 -16.91
C GLN A 136 11.52 29.81 -15.71
N TYR A 137 12.40 30.79 -15.90
CA TYR A 137 12.92 31.57 -14.78
C TYR A 137 12.29 32.97 -14.62
N ALA A 138 11.42 33.07 -13.61
CA ALA A 138 10.61 34.23 -13.25
C ALA A 138 11.31 35.28 -12.37
N GLY A 139 12.51 35.74 -12.75
CA GLY A 139 13.19 36.83 -12.06
C GLY A 139 12.91 38.20 -12.71
N ARG A 140 12.60 39.23 -11.92
CA ARG A 140 12.57 40.63 -12.40
C ARG A 140 13.98 41.09 -12.76
N TYR A 141 14.15 41.87 -13.82
CA TYR A 141 15.45 42.49 -14.11
C TYR A 141 15.74 43.65 -13.15
N CYS A 142 16.68 43.51 -12.21
CA CYS A 142 17.09 44.62 -11.33
C CYS A 142 18.40 45.29 -11.78
N ARG A 143 19.36 44.48 -12.25
CA ARG A 143 20.61 44.95 -12.88
C ARG A 143 21.28 43.84 -13.69
N ALA A 144 22.18 44.21 -14.61
CA ALA A 144 22.92 43.25 -15.42
C ALA A 144 23.99 42.50 -14.63
N GLY A 145 24.92 43.23 -14.00
CA GLY A 145 26.12 42.69 -13.36
C GLY A 145 25.99 42.46 -11.86
N LEU A 146 26.83 41.58 -11.32
CA LEU A 146 27.05 41.35 -9.90
C LEU A 146 27.54 42.62 -9.21
N VAL A 147 28.39 43.40 -9.88
CA VAL A 147 28.78 44.75 -9.45
C VAL A 147 27.88 45.79 -10.15
N PRO A 148 27.22 46.70 -9.40
CA PRO A 148 26.34 47.69 -10.00
C PRO A 148 27.11 48.71 -10.86
N ASN A 149 26.62 48.98 -12.08
CA ASN A 149 27.26 49.90 -13.03
C ASN A 149 26.36 51.12 -13.39
N VAL A 150 25.53 51.54 -12.43
CA VAL A 150 24.47 52.55 -12.62
C VAL A 150 25.00 53.86 -13.21
N ALA A 151 26.12 54.37 -12.68
CA ALA A 151 26.68 55.64 -13.11
C ALA A 151 27.13 55.62 -14.58
N ALA A 152 27.77 54.53 -15.01
CA ALA A 152 28.23 54.43 -16.39
C ALA A 152 27.09 54.13 -17.37
N GLN A 153 26.05 53.42 -16.93
CA GLN A 153 24.82 53.26 -17.72
C GLN A 153 24.13 54.62 -17.92
N LEU A 154 23.93 55.41 -16.88
CA LEU A 154 23.32 56.74 -16.99
C LEU A 154 24.14 57.68 -17.88
N ALA A 155 25.47 57.66 -17.76
CA ALA A 155 26.36 58.42 -18.64
C ALA A 155 26.21 58.00 -20.12
N ALA A 156 26.12 56.69 -20.40
CA ALA A 156 25.89 56.18 -21.75
C ALA A 156 24.52 56.61 -22.31
N ILE A 157 23.46 56.56 -21.50
CA ILE A 157 22.12 57.03 -21.87
C ILE A 157 22.14 58.51 -22.24
N GLN A 158 22.79 59.35 -21.41
CA GLN A 158 22.87 60.79 -21.66
C GLN A 158 23.69 61.14 -22.90
N ALA A 159 24.82 60.45 -23.11
CA ALA A 159 25.73 60.73 -24.22
C ALA A 159 25.16 60.28 -25.58
N ASN A 160 24.57 59.09 -25.64
CA ASN A 160 24.24 58.44 -26.91
C ASN A 160 22.73 58.37 -27.20
N PHE A 161 21.88 58.47 -26.18
CA PHE A 161 20.45 58.17 -26.28
C PHE A 161 19.56 59.25 -25.66
N SER A 162 20.01 60.51 -25.64
CA SER A 162 19.26 61.65 -25.10
C SER A 162 17.88 61.88 -25.74
N ASN A 163 17.67 61.34 -26.95
CA ASN A 163 16.41 61.38 -27.68
C ASN A 163 15.63 60.06 -27.64
N GLY A 164 16.15 59.00 -27.02
CA GLY A 164 15.58 57.66 -27.00
C GLY A 164 16.27 56.69 -27.96
N VAL A 165 15.88 55.42 -27.90
CA VAL A 165 16.42 54.34 -28.73
C VAL A 165 15.39 53.90 -29.77
N SER A 166 15.79 53.84 -31.04
CA SER A 166 14.95 53.29 -32.10
C SER A 166 15.10 51.77 -32.19
N LEU A 167 13.99 51.04 -32.16
CA LEU A 167 13.88 49.59 -32.35
C LEU A 167 13.54 49.23 -33.80
N TRP A 168 13.34 47.92 -34.01
CA TRP A 168 12.79 47.33 -35.23
C TRP A 168 11.51 48.07 -35.61
N ASN A 169 11.34 48.34 -36.91
CA ASN A 169 10.18 49.05 -37.48
C ASN A 169 10.10 50.56 -37.16
N GLY A 170 11.17 51.18 -36.65
CA GLY A 170 11.24 52.63 -36.41
C GLY A 170 10.51 53.10 -35.15
N MET A 171 10.05 52.17 -34.32
CA MET A 171 9.48 52.48 -33.01
C MET A 171 10.55 53.07 -32.10
N LYS A 172 10.20 54.10 -31.33
CA LYS A 172 11.15 54.83 -30.50
C LYS A 172 10.84 54.66 -29.01
N MET A 173 11.79 54.11 -28.27
CA MET A 173 11.72 53.97 -26.81
C MET A 173 12.28 55.24 -26.15
N THR A 174 11.44 55.93 -25.40
CA THR A 174 11.82 57.11 -24.60
C THR A 174 11.82 56.84 -23.10
N ASP A 175 11.23 55.73 -22.69
CA ASP A 175 11.05 55.35 -21.30
C ASP A 175 12.16 54.39 -20.87
N PHE A 176 12.77 54.61 -19.71
CA PHE A 176 13.84 53.75 -19.20
C PHE A 176 13.81 53.58 -17.68
N VAL A 177 14.31 52.43 -17.22
CA VAL A 177 14.55 52.11 -15.81
C VAL A 177 16.03 51.83 -15.59
N PRO A 178 16.77 52.64 -14.82
CA PRO A 178 18.17 52.38 -14.58
C PRO A 178 18.37 51.22 -13.59
N ASP A 179 19.51 50.53 -13.74
CA ASP A 179 19.99 49.51 -12.82
C ASP A 179 20.01 50.03 -11.38
N GLN A 180 19.77 49.14 -10.41
CA GLN A 180 19.82 49.48 -8.99
C GLN A 180 21.17 49.13 -8.36
N ALA A 181 21.65 50.01 -7.47
CA ALA A 181 22.87 49.76 -6.70
C ALA A 181 22.64 48.76 -5.54
N THR A 182 21.44 48.79 -4.95
CA THR A 182 21.05 48.03 -3.75
C THR A 182 19.61 47.53 -3.88
N GLY A 183 19.20 46.58 -3.04
CA GLY A 183 17.81 46.09 -3.02
C GLY A 183 17.46 45.18 -4.20
N CYS A 184 18.47 44.55 -4.82
CA CYS A 184 18.28 43.47 -5.79
C CYS A 184 18.45 42.12 -5.10
N ALA A 185 17.58 41.17 -5.40
CA ALA A 185 17.83 39.77 -5.05
C ALA A 185 18.87 39.14 -5.99
N VAL A 186 19.54 38.07 -5.54
CA VAL A 186 20.44 37.26 -6.39
C VAL A 186 19.72 36.78 -7.64
N GLY A 187 18.42 36.49 -7.51
CA GLY A 187 17.57 36.08 -8.61
C GLY A 187 17.20 37.16 -9.63
N GLU A 188 17.50 38.42 -9.35
CA GLU A 188 17.17 39.58 -10.19
C GLU A 188 18.40 40.18 -10.88
N VAL A 189 19.56 39.52 -10.76
CA VAL A 189 20.82 39.91 -11.39
C VAL A 189 21.16 38.94 -12.51
N THR A 190 21.25 39.44 -13.74
CA THR A 190 21.48 38.59 -14.94
C THR A 190 22.75 37.75 -14.80
N GLU A 191 23.87 38.37 -14.41
CA GLU A 191 25.16 37.68 -14.24
C GLU A 191 25.10 36.57 -13.18
N ALA A 192 24.41 36.81 -12.06
CA ALA A 192 24.25 35.81 -11.01
C ALA A 192 23.46 34.60 -11.50
N VAL A 193 22.38 34.84 -12.25
CA VAL A 193 21.54 33.77 -12.82
C VAL A 193 22.29 33.00 -13.91
N LEU A 194 23.03 33.68 -14.80
CA LEU A 194 23.92 33.03 -15.77
C LEU A 194 24.94 32.13 -15.07
N CYS A 195 25.58 32.64 -14.02
CA CYS A 195 26.53 31.87 -13.23
C CYS A 195 25.88 30.63 -12.61
N LEU A 196 24.74 30.77 -11.93
CA LEU A 196 24.03 29.65 -11.28
C LEU A 196 23.57 28.59 -12.30
N LYS A 197 23.07 29.02 -13.49
CA LYS A 197 22.74 28.11 -14.59
C LYS A 197 23.97 27.46 -15.22
N GLY A 198 25.17 28.04 -15.06
CA GLY A 198 26.38 27.54 -15.69
C GLY A 198 26.53 27.93 -17.16
N ILE A 199 25.99 29.10 -17.52
CA ILE A 199 25.86 29.60 -18.89
C ILE A 199 26.80 30.80 -19.07
N ASN A 200 27.51 30.85 -20.21
CA ASN A 200 28.35 31.98 -20.62
C ASN A 200 27.64 32.86 -21.67
N ALA A 201 28.27 33.98 -22.06
CA ALA A 201 27.69 34.88 -23.06
C ALA A 201 27.47 34.20 -24.43
N SER A 202 28.34 33.26 -24.82
CA SER A 202 28.19 32.55 -26.10
C SER A 202 27.00 31.60 -26.16
N THR A 203 26.56 31.11 -25.01
CA THR A 203 25.33 30.31 -24.91
C THR A 203 24.09 31.22 -24.79
N LEU A 204 24.23 32.43 -24.23
CA LEU A 204 23.13 33.39 -24.06
C LEU A 204 22.53 33.86 -25.40
N VAL A 205 23.34 34.04 -26.45
CA VAL A 205 22.86 34.54 -27.76
C VAL A 205 21.82 33.62 -28.42
N ASN A 206 21.96 32.31 -28.20
CA ASN A 206 21.10 31.27 -28.75
C ASN A 206 20.24 30.61 -27.66
N LEU A 207 20.07 31.29 -26.53
CA LEU A 207 19.28 30.81 -25.41
C LEU A 207 17.79 30.87 -25.75
N GLU A 208 17.09 29.74 -25.60
CA GLU A 208 15.65 29.54 -25.91
C GLU A 208 15.32 29.55 -27.41
N TRP A 209 15.77 30.58 -28.12
CA TRP A 209 15.64 30.71 -29.56
C TRP A 209 17.02 31.01 -30.16
N SER A 210 17.32 30.41 -31.30
CA SER A 210 18.55 30.70 -32.02
C SER A 210 18.42 32.04 -32.74
N ALA A 211 19.41 32.92 -32.54
CA ALA A 211 19.55 34.11 -33.38
C ALA A 211 20.11 33.78 -34.78
N GLY A 212 20.35 32.49 -35.07
CA GLY A 212 20.86 32.02 -36.36
C GLY A 212 22.36 32.27 -36.56
N VAL A 213 23.09 32.61 -35.49
CA VAL A 213 24.52 32.93 -35.52
C VAL A 213 25.37 31.83 -34.89
N ASP A 214 26.52 31.57 -35.50
CA ASP A 214 27.55 30.70 -34.95
C ASP A 214 28.39 31.49 -33.92
N PRO A 215 28.40 31.11 -32.63
CA PRO A 215 29.22 31.77 -31.62
C PRO A 215 30.73 31.63 -31.83
N GLN A 216 31.17 30.76 -32.75
CA GLN A 216 32.57 30.59 -33.14
C GLN A 216 32.99 31.45 -34.33
N ASP A 217 32.05 32.11 -35.02
CA ASP A 217 32.41 33.10 -36.03
C ASP A 217 33.24 34.22 -35.39
N PRO A 218 34.38 34.65 -35.97
CA PRO A 218 35.28 35.60 -35.32
C PRO A 218 34.63 36.94 -34.93
N ASP A 219 33.77 37.54 -35.78
CA ASP A 219 33.09 38.81 -35.46
C ASP A 219 32.05 38.60 -34.35
N VAL A 220 31.35 37.46 -34.37
CA VAL A 220 30.38 37.09 -33.35
C VAL A 220 31.07 36.82 -32.02
N HIS A 221 32.14 36.02 -32.02
CA HIS A 221 32.93 35.67 -30.84
C HIS A 221 33.49 36.91 -30.14
N ASP A 222 34.13 37.80 -30.92
CA ASP A 222 34.70 39.06 -30.40
C ASP A 222 33.61 39.97 -29.82
N GLY A 223 32.45 40.06 -30.47
CA GLY A 223 31.30 40.83 -29.98
C GLY A 223 30.69 40.25 -28.71
N LEU A 224 30.58 38.92 -28.60
CA LEU A 224 30.09 38.23 -27.41
C LEU A 224 31.04 38.37 -26.22
N GLN A 225 32.36 38.32 -26.47
CA GLN A 225 33.35 38.57 -25.45
C GLN A 225 33.28 40.03 -24.97
N ALA A 226 33.17 41.00 -25.88
CA ALA A 226 32.96 42.39 -25.51
C ALA A 226 31.67 42.59 -24.70
N TYR A 227 30.60 41.87 -25.02
CA TYR A 227 29.34 41.91 -24.27
C TYR A 227 29.51 41.38 -22.85
N GLN A 228 30.21 40.24 -22.69
CA GLN A 228 30.52 39.67 -21.39
C GLN A 228 31.38 40.61 -20.56
N ASP A 229 32.47 41.15 -21.12
CA ASP A 229 33.38 42.04 -20.41
C ASP A 229 32.69 43.34 -19.96
N LEU A 230 31.69 43.80 -20.72
CA LEU A 230 30.99 45.06 -20.45
C LEU A 230 29.89 44.94 -19.39
N LEU A 231 29.11 43.84 -19.42
CA LEU A 231 27.93 43.65 -18.57
C LEU A 231 28.12 42.60 -17.47
N PHE A 232 28.98 41.59 -17.70
CA PHE A 232 29.16 40.42 -16.84
C PHE A 232 30.67 40.16 -16.53
N PRO A 233 31.38 41.14 -15.94
CA PRO A 233 32.83 41.04 -15.74
C PRO A 233 33.26 39.95 -14.74
N ASP A 234 32.40 39.53 -13.82
CA ASP A 234 32.66 38.55 -12.77
C ASP A 234 32.22 37.12 -13.16
N LEU A 235 31.55 36.94 -14.31
CA LEU A 235 30.90 35.70 -14.71
C LEU A 235 31.90 34.54 -14.81
N ALA A 236 33.07 34.77 -15.39
CA ALA A 236 34.10 33.74 -15.53
C ALA A 236 34.59 33.22 -14.16
N ALA A 237 34.83 34.14 -13.22
CA ALA A 237 35.24 33.78 -11.85
C ALA A 237 34.10 33.04 -11.12
N CYS A 238 32.87 33.50 -11.30
CA CYS A 238 31.70 32.86 -10.71
C CYS A 238 31.47 31.44 -11.26
N LEU A 239 31.60 31.23 -12.57
CA LEU A 239 31.47 29.91 -13.21
C LEU A 239 32.55 28.93 -12.71
N ALA A 240 33.79 29.41 -12.53
CA ALA A 240 34.86 28.61 -11.93
C ALA A 240 34.53 28.22 -10.48
N ARG A 241 33.99 29.17 -9.69
CA ARG A 241 33.55 28.93 -8.31
C ARG A 241 32.40 27.92 -8.26
N ARG A 242 31.44 28.02 -9.18
CA ARG A 242 30.35 27.04 -9.34
C ARG A 242 30.89 25.64 -9.56
N ALA A 243 31.78 25.46 -10.53
CA ALA A 243 32.35 24.15 -10.85
C ALA A 243 33.06 23.51 -9.65
N LEU A 244 33.79 24.32 -8.87
CA LEU A 244 34.45 23.85 -7.65
C LEU A 244 33.45 23.43 -6.55
N LEU A 245 32.39 24.21 -6.32
CA LEU A 245 31.39 23.92 -5.29
C LEU A 245 30.55 22.69 -5.63
N THR A 246 30.10 22.57 -6.89
CA THR A 246 29.30 21.42 -7.33
C THR A 246 30.12 20.13 -7.35
N ALA A 247 31.42 20.19 -7.69
CA ALA A 247 32.32 19.04 -7.59
C ALA A 247 32.56 18.60 -6.14
N ARG A 248 32.62 19.54 -5.19
CA ARG A 248 32.95 19.24 -3.79
C ARG A 248 31.76 18.81 -2.93
N LEU A 249 30.61 19.46 -3.08
CA LEU A 249 29.44 19.30 -2.20
C LEU A 249 28.29 18.51 -2.85
N GLY A 250 28.45 18.14 -4.12
CA GLY A 250 27.34 17.75 -4.98
C GLY A 250 26.62 18.97 -5.57
N ARG A 251 25.88 18.74 -6.66
CA ARG A 251 25.27 19.80 -7.46
C ARG A 251 24.36 20.72 -6.63
N ASP A 252 23.33 20.19 -5.99
CA ASP A 252 22.28 21.00 -5.38
C ASP A 252 22.81 21.76 -4.15
N SER A 253 23.53 21.07 -3.26
CA SER A 253 24.21 21.69 -2.10
C SER A 253 25.25 22.73 -2.53
N GLY A 254 25.99 22.46 -3.60
CA GLY A 254 26.98 23.38 -4.17
C GLY A 254 26.33 24.65 -4.73
N LEU A 255 25.20 24.52 -5.43
CA LEU A 255 24.44 25.66 -5.96
C LEU A 255 23.79 26.48 -4.84
N LEU A 256 23.17 25.84 -3.84
CA LEU A 256 22.64 26.55 -2.66
C LEU A 256 23.74 27.33 -1.92
N ARG A 257 24.92 26.72 -1.77
CA ARG A 257 26.07 27.41 -1.18
C ARG A 257 26.53 28.59 -2.03
N LEU A 258 26.58 28.43 -3.35
CA LEU A 258 26.95 29.50 -4.27
C LEU A 258 25.96 30.66 -4.21
N THR A 259 24.65 30.39 -4.20
CA THR A 259 23.62 31.44 -4.09
C THR A 259 23.81 32.27 -2.82
N ALA A 260 24.08 31.62 -1.69
CA ALA A 260 24.37 32.32 -0.42
C ALA A 260 25.69 33.11 -0.47
N GLU A 261 26.73 32.60 -1.13
CA GLU A 261 28.00 33.33 -1.33
C GLU A 261 27.80 34.56 -2.21
N LEU A 262 27.00 34.47 -3.27
CA LEU A 262 26.67 35.61 -4.14
C LEU A 262 25.86 36.68 -3.38
N ALA A 263 24.87 36.26 -2.59
CA ALA A 263 24.11 37.15 -1.73
C ALA A 263 25.03 37.96 -0.80
N ALA A 264 25.91 37.27 -0.08
CA ALA A 264 26.80 37.90 0.90
C ALA A 264 27.88 38.78 0.26
N ASN A 265 28.54 38.31 -0.81
CA ASN A 265 29.70 38.99 -1.38
C ASN A 265 29.33 40.25 -2.18
N TYR A 266 28.13 40.28 -2.78
CA TYR A 266 27.70 41.36 -3.66
C TYR A 266 26.56 42.20 -3.07
N SER A 267 26.30 42.06 -1.77
CA SER A 267 25.23 42.77 -1.04
C SER A 267 23.86 42.61 -1.71
N LEU A 268 23.57 41.37 -2.14
CA LEU A 268 22.32 40.99 -2.78
C LEU A 268 21.42 40.26 -1.77
N GLU A 269 20.12 40.36 -1.97
CA GLU A 269 19.16 39.64 -1.14
C GLU A 269 19.09 38.16 -1.55
N LEU A 270 18.98 37.28 -0.55
CA LEU A 270 18.91 35.84 -0.78
C LEU A 270 17.48 35.38 -1.14
N GLY A 271 16.47 36.12 -0.70
CA GLY A 271 15.06 35.79 -0.91
C GLY A 271 14.69 35.75 -2.38
N ASN A 272 13.98 34.71 -2.80
CA ASN A 272 13.40 34.60 -4.14
C ASN A 272 12.14 33.72 -4.09
N VAL A 273 11.42 33.59 -5.20
CA VAL A 273 10.34 32.61 -5.32
C VAL A 273 10.89 31.19 -5.17
N ALA A 274 10.15 30.30 -4.50
CA ALA A 274 10.60 28.93 -4.29
C ALA A 274 10.65 28.14 -5.61
N GLY A 275 9.71 28.41 -6.52
CA GLY A 275 9.61 27.76 -7.82
C GLY A 275 8.95 26.37 -7.78
N THR A 276 8.62 25.87 -8.98
CA THR A 276 7.89 24.60 -9.17
C THR A 276 8.67 23.38 -8.67
N GLY A 277 9.99 23.38 -8.82
CA GLY A 277 10.84 22.26 -8.36
C GLY A 277 10.76 22.05 -6.84
N ASN A 278 10.69 23.13 -6.06
CA ASN A 278 10.47 23.04 -4.61
C ASN A 278 9.02 22.70 -4.26
N LEU A 279 8.05 23.25 -5.01
CA LEU A 279 6.61 23.00 -4.80
C LEU A 279 6.25 21.52 -5.00
N TYR A 280 6.89 20.87 -5.96
CA TYR A 280 6.67 19.47 -6.31
C TYR A 280 7.67 18.51 -5.64
N ALA A 281 8.36 18.96 -4.59
CA ALA A 281 9.26 18.12 -3.83
C ALA A 281 8.51 16.91 -3.25
N THR A 282 9.11 15.73 -3.38
CA THR A 282 8.53 14.47 -2.92
C THR A 282 8.68 14.34 -1.41
N PHE A 283 7.57 14.19 -0.71
CA PHE A 283 7.55 13.91 0.72
C PHE A 283 7.51 12.42 0.98
N ARG A 284 8.39 11.94 1.87
CA ARG A 284 8.43 10.53 2.29
C ARG A 284 8.32 10.45 3.80
N GLN A 285 7.37 9.65 4.26
CA GLN A 285 7.19 9.32 5.67
C GLN A 285 7.28 7.81 5.86
N GLU A 286 8.28 7.39 6.63
CA GLU A 286 8.46 6.00 7.03
C GLU A 286 7.91 5.79 8.46
N ALA A 287 7.09 4.76 8.66
CA ALA A 287 6.43 4.46 9.93
C ALA A 287 6.27 2.94 10.14
N GLY A 288 5.92 2.51 11.35
CA GLY A 288 5.77 1.08 11.67
C GLY A 288 7.03 0.41 12.20
N PHE A 289 7.06 -0.93 12.12
CA PHE A 289 8.14 -1.76 12.64
C PHE A 289 9.34 -1.74 11.71
N VAL A 290 10.52 -2.06 12.22
CA VAL A 290 11.73 -2.22 11.40
C VAL A 290 11.72 -3.63 10.82
N ASP A 291 11.74 -3.73 9.49
CA ASP A 291 11.77 -5.00 8.78
C ASP A 291 13.18 -5.62 8.73
N ILE A 292 13.32 -6.77 8.08
CA ILE A 292 14.61 -7.48 7.97
C ILE A 292 15.64 -6.65 7.17
N SER A 293 15.20 -5.73 6.32
CA SER A 293 16.08 -4.83 5.57
C SER A 293 16.58 -3.64 6.39
N GLY A 294 16.07 -3.45 7.61
CA GLY A 294 16.37 -2.31 8.46
C GLY A 294 15.54 -1.06 8.15
N ARG A 295 14.57 -1.15 7.22
CA ARG A 295 13.65 -0.06 6.88
C ARG A 295 12.35 -0.20 7.65
N ARG A 296 11.63 0.90 7.85
CA ARG A 296 10.30 0.80 8.48
C ARG A 296 9.28 0.22 7.51
N SER A 297 8.32 -0.52 8.04
CA SER A 297 7.36 -1.30 7.26
C SER A 297 6.37 -0.44 6.46
N GLY A 298 5.88 0.66 7.02
CA GLY A 298 4.99 1.58 6.32
C GLY A 298 5.79 2.67 5.61
N GLU A 299 5.61 2.84 4.31
CA GLU A 299 6.07 4.04 3.60
C GLU A 299 4.84 4.78 3.06
N ARG A 300 4.85 6.09 3.24
CA ARG A 300 3.92 7.01 2.59
C ARG A 300 4.74 7.96 1.75
N VAL A 301 4.45 7.99 0.46
CA VAL A 301 5.09 8.92 -0.49
C VAL A 301 4.00 9.85 -1.02
N THR A 302 4.09 11.14 -0.72
CA THR A 302 3.19 12.16 -1.24
C THR A 302 3.97 13.08 -2.16
N LEU A 303 3.41 13.34 -3.33
CA LEU A 303 3.95 14.30 -4.27
C LEU A 303 2.82 15.03 -4.98
N MET A 304 3.11 16.26 -5.38
CA MET A 304 2.23 17.10 -6.15
C MET A 304 2.81 17.22 -7.57
N MET A 305 1.96 17.14 -8.59
CA MET A 305 2.33 17.30 -9.99
C MET A 305 1.31 18.16 -10.68
N GLY A 306 1.70 19.05 -11.59
CA GLY A 306 0.74 19.89 -12.29
C GLY A 306 1.37 20.74 -13.37
N ASN A 307 0.55 21.09 -14.36
CA ASN A 307 0.94 21.97 -15.48
C ASN A 307 0.44 23.40 -15.26
N VAL A 308 0.16 23.79 -14.03
CA VAL A 308 -0.41 25.12 -13.74
C VAL A 308 0.46 26.23 -14.32
N LEU A 309 1.78 25.99 -14.44
CA LEU A 309 2.77 27.03 -14.68
C LEU A 309 3.84 26.70 -15.73
N ASP A 310 3.97 25.48 -16.27
CA ASP A 310 5.01 25.20 -17.29
C ASP A 310 4.72 25.88 -18.64
N ARG A 311 3.46 26.18 -18.97
CA ARG A 311 3.13 27.04 -20.13
C ARG A 311 2.78 28.48 -19.74
N SER A 312 2.31 28.65 -18.52
CA SER A 312 1.84 29.93 -18.00
C SER A 312 2.98 30.78 -17.47
N MET A 313 4.06 30.27 -16.87
CA MET A 313 5.24 31.11 -16.56
C MET A 313 6.13 31.31 -17.79
N ASN A 314 6.31 30.27 -18.63
CA ASN A 314 7.08 30.38 -19.87
C ASN A 314 6.55 31.43 -20.85
N ASN A 315 5.25 31.77 -20.77
CA ASN A 315 4.66 32.87 -21.52
C ASN A 315 4.25 34.06 -20.65
N LEU A 316 3.72 33.86 -19.42
CA LEU A 316 3.15 34.90 -18.55
C LEU A 316 4.08 35.30 -17.39
N ASP A 317 5.40 35.07 -17.50
CA ASP A 317 6.41 35.95 -16.90
C ASP A 317 6.28 37.33 -17.56
N GLY A 318 5.15 37.96 -17.35
CA GLY A 318 4.88 39.28 -17.81
C GLY A 318 5.60 40.32 -16.96
N ASN A 319 6.68 39.95 -16.27
CA ASN A 319 7.68 40.92 -15.88
C ASN A 319 8.91 40.65 -16.73
N ASN A 320 9.34 41.62 -17.55
CA ASN A 320 10.50 41.50 -18.43
C ASN A 320 11.67 40.78 -17.72
N GLY A 321 11.85 39.49 -18.04
CA GLY A 321 12.64 38.58 -17.22
C GLY A 321 14.10 38.99 -17.12
N VAL A 322 14.78 38.57 -16.05
CA VAL A 322 16.17 38.96 -15.75
C VAL A 322 17.15 38.65 -16.90
N LEU A 323 16.87 37.61 -17.70
CA LEU A 323 17.67 37.25 -18.87
C LEU A 323 17.19 37.96 -20.14
N VAL A 324 15.89 38.31 -20.23
CA VAL A 324 15.26 38.84 -21.43
C VAL A 324 15.81 40.22 -21.77
N ALA A 325 15.85 41.15 -20.80
CA ALA A 325 16.33 42.51 -21.05
C ALA A 325 17.80 42.57 -21.54
N ALA A 326 18.64 41.67 -21.01
CA ALA A 326 20.01 41.53 -21.46
C ALA A 326 20.07 40.86 -22.85
N ARG A 327 19.41 39.72 -23.04
CA ARG A 327 19.45 38.96 -24.31
C ARG A 327 18.92 39.77 -25.49
N GLU A 328 17.80 40.45 -25.33
CA GLU A 328 17.18 41.26 -26.40
C GLU A 328 18.12 42.38 -26.87
N THR A 329 18.98 42.88 -25.99
CA THR A 329 20.04 43.85 -26.35
C THR A 329 21.10 43.23 -27.26
N LEU A 330 21.51 42.00 -26.96
CA LEU A 330 22.43 41.24 -27.80
C LEU A 330 21.79 40.92 -29.15
N TRP A 331 20.52 40.49 -29.15
CA TRP A 331 19.74 40.23 -30.36
C TRP A 331 19.56 41.46 -31.24
N TRP A 332 19.34 42.64 -30.64
CA TRP A 332 19.27 43.89 -31.38
C TRP A 332 20.52 44.12 -32.23
N CYS A 333 21.70 43.93 -31.63
CA CYS A 333 22.97 44.09 -32.32
C CYS A 333 23.26 42.98 -33.35
N VAL A 334 22.81 41.76 -33.09
CA VAL A 334 22.98 40.63 -34.02
C VAL A 334 22.09 40.75 -35.25
N LEU A 335 20.80 41.07 -35.06
CA LEU A 335 19.79 41.00 -36.12
C LEU A 335 19.62 42.31 -36.89
N SER A 336 19.81 43.47 -36.24
CA SER A 336 19.50 44.78 -36.86
C SER A 336 20.72 45.63 -37.21
N ARG A 337 21.93 45.21 -36.78
CA ARG A 337 23.22 45.91 -36.85
C ARG A 337 23.17 47.23 -37.66
N PRO A 338 23.07 48.39 -36.99
CA PRO A 338 22.95 49.67 -37.69
C PRO A 338 24.14 49.92 -38.62
N ALA A 339 23.88 50.49 -39.81
CA ALA A 339 24.92 50.70 -40.82
C ALA A 339 26.12 51.54 -40.32
N GLN A 340 25.89 52.44 -39.36
CA GLN A 340 26.92 53.26 -38.72
C GLN A 340 27.81 52.49 -37.71
N LEU A 341 27.48 51.25 -37.36
CA LEU A 341 28.21 50.39 -36.42
C LEU A 341 28.54 49.05 -37.13
N PRO A 342 29.63 49.00 -37.92
CA PRO A 342 29.84 47.93 -38.90
C PRO A 342 30.16 46.55 -38.29
N THR A 343 30.70 46.50 -37.08
CA THR A 343 31.04 45.25 -36.38
C THR A 343 30.07 44.97 -35.24
N LEU A 344 29.92 43.69 -34.86
CA LEU A 344 29.07 43.34 -33.71
C LEU A 344 29.59 44.03 -32.44
N ARG A 345 30.90 44.01 -32.24
CA ARG A 345 31.56 44.68 -31.12
C ARG A 345 31.23 46.18 -31.03
N ALA A 346 31.30 46.91 -32.14
CA ALA A 346 30.96 48.33 -32.16
C ALA A 346 29.49 48.58 -31.78
N CYS A 347 28.58 47.71 -32.22
CA CYS A 347 27.18 47.78 -31.79
C CYS A 347 27.03 47.53 -30.29
N ILE A 348 27.68 46.48 -29.77
CA ILE A 348 27.64 46.11 -28.36
C ILE A 348 28.19 47.22 -27.47
N GLU A 349 29.36 47.77 -27.78
CA GLU A 349 29.96 48.87 -27.02
C GLU A 349 29.06 50.11 -26.98
N HIS A 350 28.25 50.33 -28.04
CA HIS A 350 27.31 51.44 -28.11
C HIS A 350 26.01 51.21 -27.35
N TYR A 351 25.37 50.04 -27.49
CA TYR A 351 24.01 49.78 -26.98
C TYR A 351 23.97 49.02 -25.65
N ALA A 352 24.96 48.17 -25.35
CA ALA A 352 24.81 47.15 -24.31
C ALA A 352 24.56 47.71 -22.91
N ARG A 353 25.14 48.87 -22.58
CA ARG A 353 24.94 49.51 -21.26
C ARG A 353 23.55 50.13 -21.09
N ALA A 354 22.96 50.65 -22.16
CA ALA A 354 21.75 51.48 -22.09
C ALA A 354 20.48 50.71 -22.45
N LEU A 355 20.55 49.82 -23.44
CA LEU A 355 19.37 49.19 -24.03
C LEU A 355 18.54 48.32 -23.05
N PRO A 356 19.14 47.56 -22.10
CA PRO A 356 18.34 46.82 -21.13
C PRO A 356 17.40 47.73 -20.31
N ALA A 357 17.88 48.91 -19.90
CA ALA A 357 17.09 49.90 -19.16
C ALA A 357 15.89 50.41 -19.98
N PHE A 358 16.10 50.68 -21.26
CA PHE A 358 15.02 51.11 -22.17
C PHE A 358 13.99 50.00 -22.43
N GLN A 359 14.43 48.74 -22.51
CA GLN A 359 13.52 47.63 -22.70
C GLN A 359 12.58 47.44 -21.50
N VAL A 360 13.11 47.50 -20.28
CA VAL A 360 12.27 47.48 -19.07
C VAL A 360 11.30 48.67 -19.08
N GLY A 361 11.79 49.88 -19.37
CA GLY A 361 10.94 51.08 -19.42
C GLY A 361 9.83 51.02 -20.46
N TYR A 362 10.12 50.50 -21.65
CA TYR A 362 9.13 50.32 -22.72
C TYR A 362 7.92 49.46 -22.28
N TYR A 363 8.18 48.36 -21.57
CA TYR A 363 7.13 47.46 -21.09
C TYR A 363 6.31 48.01 -19.91
N ILE A 364 6.67 49.15 -19.31
CA ILE A 364 5.86 49.84 -18.28
C ILE A 364 4.60 50.47 -18.90
N ARG A 365 4.66 50.90 -20.16
CA ARG A 365 3.54 51.58 -20.86
C ARG A 365 3.00 50.84 -22.06
N THR A 366 3.75 49.89 -22.60
CA THR A 366 3.37 49.18 -23.81
C THR A 366 3.36 47.69 -23.53
N PRO A 367 2.18 47.06 -23.40
CA PRO A 367 2.13 45.61 -23.32
C PRO A 367 2.53 45.03 -24.69
N ALA A 368 3.38 44.00 -24.70
CA ALA A 368 3.65 43.26 -25.94
C ALA A 368 3.41 41.77 -25.73
N SER A 369 2.30 41.28 -26.30
CA SER A 369 1.84 39.91 -26.08
C SER A 369 1.74 39.63 -24.58
N SER A 370 2.48 38.65 -24.08
CA SER A 370 2.50 38.24 -22.69
C SER A 370 3.60 38.90 -21.84
N ARG A 371 4.40 39.82 -22.42
CA ARG A 371 5.45 40.58 -21.72
C ARG A 371 4.90 41.92 -21.23
N TYR A 372 5.03 42.19 -19.93
CA TYR A 372 4.74 43.49 -19.33
C TYR A 372 5.80 43.87 -18.29
N ALA A 373 5.60 45.00 -17.61
CA ALA A 373 6.30 45.37 -16.40
C ALA A 373 5.26 45.84 -15.38
N GLU A 374 5.37 45.39 -14.14
CA GLU A 374 4.36 45.62 -13.12
C GLU A 374 4.37 47.09 -12.65
N ASN A 375 3.33 47.86 -12.97
CA ASN A 375 3.37 49.32 -12.78
C ASN A 375 3.66 49.74 -11.33
N ARG A 376 3.17 48.97 -10.34
CA ARG A 376 3.35 49.25 -8.92
C ARG A 376 4.76 49.02 -8.38
N VAL A 377 5.63 48.31 -9.11
CA VAL A 377 7.04 48.16 -8.69
C VAL A 377 7.93 49.34 -9.12
N PHE A 378 7.36 50.32 -9.83
CA PHE A 378 8.06 51.49 -10.33
C PHE A 378 7.47 52.79 -9.79
N SER A 379 8.31 53.82 -9.71
CA SER A 379 7.93 55.15 -9.29
C SER A 379 7.03 55.82 -10.33
N GLU A 380 6.41 56.93 -9.96
CA GLU A 380 5.82 57.82 -10.94
C GLU A 380 6.86 58.29 -11.99
N PRO A 381 6.43 58.53 -13.24
CA PRO A 381 7.32 58.94 -14.32
C PRO A 381 7.98 60.29 -14.04
N ARG A 382 9.31 60.36 -14.16
CA ARG A 382 10.09 61.60 -14.04
C ARG A 382 10.67 62.01 -15.40
N ALA A 383 10.34 63.20 -15.88
CA ALA A 383 10.90 63.73 -17.11
C ALA A 383 12.42 63.99 -16.99
N LEU A 384 13.18 63.60 -18.02
CA LEU A 384 14.61 63.85 -18.17
C LEU A 384 14.90 64.26 -19.62
N GLY A 385 14.67 65.54 -19.94
CA GLY A 385 14.74 66.02 -21.33
C GLY A 385 13.64 65.38 -22.19
N ASN A 386 14.04 64.70 -23.27
CA ASN A 386 13.12 63.96 -24.15
C ASN A 386 12.86 62.52 -23.67
N LEU A 387 13.39 62.14 -22.50
CA LEU A 387 13.26 60.81 -21.91
C LEU A 387 12.31 60.84 -20.70
N THR A 388 11.73 59.68 -20.40
CA THR A 388 11.02 59.43 -19.14
C THR A 388 11.80 58.42 -18.32
N ARG A 389 12.18 58.79 -17.11
CA ARG A 389 12.81 57.91 -16.14
C ARG A 389 11.76 57.35 -15.19
N PHE A 390 11.86 56.06 -14.93
CA PHE A 390 11.20 55.38 -13.82
C PHE A 390 12.28 54.79 -12.89
N ASP A 391 12.01 54.72 -11.60
CA ASP A 391 12.89 54.10 -10.61
C ASP A 391 12.15 52.93 -9.94
N TYR A 392 12.88 51.93 -9.44
CA TYR A 392 12.26 50.88 -8.64
C TYR A 392 11.77 51.44 -7.29
N VAL A 393 10.53 51.11 -6.93
CA VAL A 393 10.02 51.30 -5.57
C VAL A 393 10.38 50.04 -4.79
N GLY A 394 10.75 50.16 -3.51
CA GLY A 394 11.30 49.08 -2.67
C GLY A 394 10.45 47.79 -2.59
N ASN A 395 10.87 46.82 -1.78
CA ASN A 395 10.35 45.44 -1.76
C ASN A 395 8.87 45.29 -1.30
N LEU A 396 7.92 45.74 -2.12
CA LEU A 396 6.48 45.57 -1.90
C LEU A 396 6.05 44.09 -1.88
N LEU A 397 6.81 43.21 -2.54
CA LEU A 397 6.47 41.78 -2.68
C LEU A 397 7.05 40.90 -1.55
N GLY A 398 8.17 41.31 -0.94
CA GLY A 398 8.88 40.53 0.08
C GLY A 398 8.24 40.59 1.47
N ASP A 399 7.55 41.70 1.76
CA ASP A 399 6.97 42.01 3.07
C ASP A 399 5.53 41.53 3.25
N VAL A 400 4.96 40.86 2.23
CA VAL A 400 3.57 40.38 2.27
C VAL A 400 3.36 39.47 3.47
N ALA A 401 2.64 39.95 4.47
CA ALA A 401 2.45 39.26 5.73
C ALA A 401 0.96 39.12 5.99
N PHE A 402 0.42 37.93 5.78
CA PHE A 402 -1.00 37.70 6.02
C PHE A 402 -1.28 37.40 7.50
N GLU A 403 -2.48 37.76 7.96
CA GLU A 403 -3.08 37.04 9.08
C GLU A 403 -3.90 35.88 8.51
N HIS A 404 -3.65 34.67 9.00
CA HIS A 404 -4.54 33.54 8.75
C HIS A 404 -5.62 33.55 9.83
N GLU A 405 -6.87 33.83 9.44
CA GLU A 405 -7.99 33.51 10.32
C GLU A 405 -8.08 31.99 10.47
N LEU A 406 -8.33 31.52 11.70
CA LEU A 406 -8.51 30.10 11.96
C LEU A 406 -9.59 29.56 11.03
N LEU A 407 -9.26 28.52 10.27
CA LEU A 407 -10.22 27.76 9.48
C LEU A 407 -11.27 27.18 10.44
N ASP A 408 -12.39 27.89 10.64
CA ASP A 408 -13.54 27.31 11.31
C ASP A 408 -14.04 26.16 10.43
N THR A 409 -13.95 24.94 10.93
CA THR A 409 -14.40 23.73 10.22
C THR A 409 -15.88 23.81 9.82
N ARG A 410 -16.69 24.66 10.49
CA ARG A 410 -18.08 24.95 10.09
C ARG A 410 -18.19 25.84 8.86
N SER A 411 -17.20 26.71 8.60
CA SER A 411 -17.14 27.58 7.43
C SER A 411 -16.94 26.79 6.13
N LEU A 412 -16.37 25.59 6.20
CA LEU A 412 -16.15 24.69 5.06
C LEU A 412 -17.43 24.00 4.55
N VAL A 413 -18.55 24.11 5.28
CA VAL A 413 -19.80 23.37 5.02
C VAL A 413 -20.94 24.27 4.54
N THR A 414 -20.94 25.56 4.89
CA THR A 414 -21.94 26.54 4.40
C THR A 414 -21.50 27.19 3.09
N GLY A 415 -22.38 27.25 2.08
CA GLY A 415 -22.08 27.88 0.79
C GLY A 415 -21.61 29.33 0.94
N VAL A 416 -20.42 29.63 0.40
CA VAL A 416 -19.73 30.93 0.49
C VAL A 416 -20.58 32.08 -0.01
N TYR A 417 -21.38 31.83 -1.05
CA TYR A 417 -22.23 32.83 -1.68
C TYR A 417 -23.30 33.42 -0.74
N GLY A 418 -23.87 32.61 0.16
CA GLY A 418 -24.88 33.09 1.12
C GLY A 418 -24.30 34.05 2.15
N ARG A 419 -23.17 33.69 2.76
CA ARG A 419 -22.46 34.58 3.70
C ARG A 419 -21.91 35.82 3.00
N TYR A 420 -21.50 35.71 1.74
CA TYR A 420 -21.04 36.88 1.00
C TYR A 420 -22.16 37.90 0.75
N LYS A 421 -23.36 37.41 0.42
CA LYS A 421 -24.57 38.25 0.37
C LYS A 421 -24.87 38.91 1.71
N ASP A 422 -24.71 38.19 2.82
CA ASP A 422 -24.90 38.77 4.16
C ASP A 422 -23.89 39.88 4.46
N ILE A 423 -22.62 39.71 4.07
CA ILE A 423 -21.58 40.75 4.20
C ILE A 423 -21.98 42.00 3.41
N GLN A 424 -22.44 41.86 2.17
CA GLN A 424 -22.90 43.01 1.38
C GLN A 424 -24.09 43.72 2.04
N GLY A 425 -25.07 42.96 2.54
CA GLY A 425 -26.20 43.52 3.27
C GLY A 425 -25.75 44.29 4.52
N GLN A 426 -24.69 43.84 5.19
CA GLN A 426 -24.11 44.54 6.34
C GLN A 426 -23.33 45.79 5.95
N THR A 427 -22.67 45.82 4.78
CA THR A 427 -21.85 46.95 4.33
C THR A 427 -22.66 48.04 3.63
N ILE A 428 -23.61 47.69 2.74
CA ILE A 428 -24.39 48.65 1.95
C ILE A 428 -25.55 49.25 2.76
N ALA A 429 -26.26 48.44 3.54
CA ALA A 429 -27.50 48.89 4.20
C ALA A 429 -27.33 50.09 5.15
N PRO A 430 -26.25 50.18 5.96
CA PRO A 430 -26.02 51.34 6.81
C PRO A 430 -25.80 52.65 6.04
N ILE A 431 -25.18 52.58 4.86
CA ILE A 431 -24.85 53.76 4.03
C ILE A 431 -26.12 54.46 3.52
N TYR A 432 -27.17 53.69 3.24
CA TYR A 432 -28.43 54.20 2.71
C TYR A 432 -29.55 54.26 3.75
N ASN A 433 -29.24 54.01 5.03
CA ASN A 433 -30.19 53.95 6.14
C ASN A 433 -31.38 53.00 5.86
N ILE A 434 -31.10 51.89 5.17
CA ILE A 434 -32.11 50.87 4.83
C ILE A 434 -32.07 49.78 5.91
N SER A 435 -33.22 49.48 6.52
CA SER A 435 -33.32 48.47 7.57
C SER A 435 -33.35 47.03 7.02
N ASP A 436 -33.80 46.83 5.78
CA ASP A 436 -33.89 45.52 5.14
C ASP A 436 -32.58 45.15 4.42
N ARG A 437 -31.65 44.58 5.19
CA ARG A 437 -30.35 44.08 4.68
C ARG A 437 -30.50 42.97 3.64
N THR A 438 -31.56 42.18 3.75
CA THR A 438 -31.83 41.03 2.88
C THR A 438 -32.29 41.49 1.50
N ALA A 439 -33.12 42.54 1.43
CA ALA A 439 -33.52 43.16 0.17
C ALA A 439 -32.31 43.73 -0.60
N ILE A 440 -31.35 44.33 0.10
CA ILE A 440 -30.12 44.84 -0.51
C ILE A 440 -29.22 43.71 -0.99
N ALA A 441 -28.97 42.71 -0.14
CA ALA A 441 -28.16 41.55 -0.49
C ALA A 441 -28.72 40.77 -1.70
N ASN A 442 -30.04 40.76 -1.87
CA ASN A 442 -30.70 40.18 -3.03
C ASN A 442 -30.83 41.14 -4.23
N GLY A 443 -30.56 42.42 -4.01
CA GLY A 443 -30.59 43.48 -5.02
C GLY A 443 -29.28 43.67 -5.79
N VAL A 444 -28.17 43.07 -5.30
CA VAL A 444 -26.86 43.10 -5.96
C VAL A 444 -26.81 42.11 -7.12
N PHE A 445 -26.42 42.62 -8.30
CA PHE A 445 -26.26 41.82 -9.52
C PHE A 445 -24.81 41.56 -9.90
N GLU A 446 -23.91 42.52 -9.75
CA GLU A 446 -22.52 42.38 -10.23
C GLU A 446 -21.52 42.96 -9.24
N HIS A 447 -20.33 42.39 -9.24
CA HIS A 447 -19.18 42.86 -8.46
C HIS A 447 -17.99 43.11 -9.39
N CYS A 448 -17.36 44.28 -9.27
CA CYS A 448 -16.06 44.53 -9.85
C CYS A 448 -15.07 44.88 -8.74
N LEU A 449 -14.02 44.08 -8.61
CA LEU A 449 -12.88 44.39 -7.75
C LEU A 449 -11.92 45.27 -8.56
N VAL A 450 -11.66 46.49 -8.13
CA VAL A 450 -10.94 47.52 -8.89
C VAL A 450 -9.60 47.84 -8.22
N ALA A 451 -8.55 47.93 -9.03
CA ALA A 451 -7.25 48.50 -8.68
C ALA A 451 -6.84 49.58 -9.69
N ASP A 452 -5.94 50.47 -9.26
CA ASP A 452 -5.24 51.43 -10.13
C ASP A 452 -6.17 52.38 -10.91
N ASP A 453 -7.29 52.74 -10.27
CA ASP A 453 -8.37 53.55 -10.81
C ASP A 453 -9.00 53.02 -12.11
N CYS A 454 -8.88 51.72 -12.38
CA CYS A 454 -9.39 51.08 -13.60
C CYS A 454 -10.92 50.85 -13.59
N PHE A 455 -11.69 51.84 -13.15
CA PHE A 455 -13.16 51.77 -13.11
C PHE A 455 -13.76 51.61 -14.50
N GLU A 456 -13.16 52.20 -15.55
CA GLU A 456 -13.67 52.07 -16.92
C GLU A 456 -13.61 50.64 -17.48
N ALA A 457 -12.73 49.80 -16.94
CA ALA A 457 -12.57 48.42 -17.39
C ALA A 457 -13.60 47.47 -16.76
N CYS A 458 -14.33 47.90 -15.73
CA CYS A 458 -15.38 47.10 -15.12
C CYS A 458 -16.55 46.88 -16.11
N GLN A 459 -16.93 45.63 -16.37
CA GLN A 459 -18.12 45.28 -17.16
C GLN A 459 -19.44 45.47 -16.40
N ASN A 460 -19.51 46.38 -15.44
CA ASN A 460 -20.63 46.58 -14.50
C ASN A 460 -21.94 47.12 -15.13
N GLN A 461 -22.09 47.01 -16.46
CA GLN A 461 -23.26 47.41 -17.23
C GLN A 461 -24.02 46.21 -17.83
N SER A 462 -23.53 44.97 -17.65
CA SER A 462 -24.17 43.77 -18.23
C SER A 462 -25.35 43.22 -17.42
N ALA A 463 -25.41 43.51 -16.11
CA ALA A 463 -26.33 42.91 -15.14
C ALA A 463 -26.45 41.37 -15.26
N ASP A 464 -25.34 40.65 -15.42
CA ASP A 464 -25.31 39.21 -15.72
C ASP A 464 -25.09 38.29 -14.49
N GLY A 465 -24.84 38.85 -13.31
CA GLY A 465 -24.57 38.04 -12.10
C GLY A 465 -23.09 37.78 -11.83
N SER A 466 -22.19 38.22 -12.71
CA SER A 466 -20.78 37.86 -12.68
C SER A 466 -19.96 38.74 -11.72
N TRP A 467 -18.78 38.22 -11.39
CA TRP A 467 -17.74 39.00 -10.74
C TRP A 467 -16.64 39.28 -11.74
N THR A 468 -16.08 40.47 -11.66
CA THR A 468 -14.94 40.90 -12.46
C THR A 468 -13.84 41.45 -11.58
N VAL A 469 -12.62 41.41 -12.08
CA VAL A 469 -11.48 42.14 -11.53
C VAL A 469 -10.96 43.07 -12.60
N ALA A 470 -10.71 44.33 -12.26
CA ALA A 470 -10.14 45.36 -13.12
C ALA A 470 -8.84 45.88 -12.49
N PHE A 471 -7.76 45.94 -13.27
CA PHE A 471 -6.43 46.32 -12.80
C PHE A 471 -5.61 46.94 -13.94
N ARG A 472 -4.55 47.68 -13.60
CA ARG A 472 -3.66 48.27 -14.60
C ARG A 472 -2.48 47.36 -14.87
N ARG A 473 -2.16 47.18 -16.15
CA ARG A 473 -1.00 46.43 -16.62
C ARG A 473 -0.38 47.14 -17.81
N SER A 474 0.92 47.39 -17.76
CA SER A 474 1.63 48.22 -18.75
C SER A 474 0.91 49.54 -19.05
N GLY A 475 0.38 50.20 -18.02
CA GLY A 475 -0.34 51.48 -18.17
C GLY A 475 -1.76 51.38 -18.73
N VAL A 476 -2.21 50.21 -19.19
CA VAL A 476 -3.55 49.95 -19.74
C VAL A 476 -4.42 49.27 -18.68
N CYS A 477 -5.68 49.68 -18.56
CA CYS A 477 -6.64 49.00 -17.70
C CYS A 477 -7.16 47.72 -18.39
N GLU A 478 -6.89 46.58 -17.75
CA GLU A 478 -7.39 45.26 -18.14
C GLU A 478 -8.50 44.82 -17.19
N TYR A 479 -9.34 43.89 -17.64
CA TYR A 479 -10.30 43.21 -16.76
C TYR A 479 -10.37 41.72 -17.06
N LYS A 480 -10.79 40.95 -16.05
CA LYS A 480 -11.08 39.52 -16.16
C LYS A 480 -12.33 39.16 -15.39
N THR A 481 -13.15 38.26 -15.95
CA THR A 481 -14.31 37.69 -15.26
C THR A 481 -13.86 36.55 -14.36
N ILE A 482 -14.26 36.58 -13.09
CA ILE A 482 -13.97 35.53 -12.13
C ILE A 482 -14.85 34.31 -12.42
N PRO A 483 -14.26 33.13 -12.71
CA PRO A 483 -15.02 31.91 -12.91
C PRO A 483 -15.94 31.61 -11.72
N PRO A 484 -17.24 31.30 -11.94
CA PRO A 484 -18.18 31.02 -10.86
C PRO A 484 -17.72 29.90 -9.91
N GLY A 485 -16.96 28.93 -10.41
CA GLY A 485 -16.40 27.84 -9.61
C GLY A 485 -15.39 28.28 -8.54
N LEU A 486 -14.74 29.43 -8.70
CA LEU A 486 -13.83 29.98 -7.67
C LEU A 486 -14.59 30.57 -6.47
N LEU A 487 -15.83 31.03 -6.68
CA LEU A 487 -16.63 31.72 -5.67
C LEU A 487 -17.72 30.81 -5.05
N ASN A 488 -18.14 29.77 -5.76
CA ASN A 488 -19.16 28.81 -5.31
C ASN A 488 -18.59 27.62 -4.51
N THR A 489 -17.26 27.55 -4.35
CA THR A 489 -16.56 26.46 -3.67
C THR A 489 -16.36 26.73 -2.17
N ARG A 490 -15.92 25.73 -1.39
CA ARG A 490 -15.52 25.91 0.02
C ARG A 490 -14.45 27.01 0.08
N GLY A 491 -14.77 28.17 0.63
CA GLY A 491 -13.89 29.34 0.70
C GLY A 491 -14.08 30.05 2.04
N PHE A 492 -13.44 31.21 2.19
CA PHE A 492 -13.42 31.96 3.43
C PHE A 492 -14.24 33.27 3.30
N PRO A 493 -15.51 33.27 3.71
CA PRO A 493 -16.35 34.46 3.71
C PRO A 493 -16.17 35.24 5.01
N SER A 494 -15.32 36.26 4.98
CA SER A 494 -15.12 37.19 6.10
C SER A 494 -15.28 38.64 5.61
N PRO A 495 -15.99 39.52 6.36
CA PRO A 495 -15.99 40.95 6.06
C PRO A 495 -14.57 41.53 6.01
N ARG A 496 -13.63 40.94 6.78
CA ARG A 496 -12.23 41.37 6.80
C ARG A 496 -11.50 41.13 5.48
N CYS A 497 -12.00 40.25 4.60
CA CYS A 497 -11.42 40.06 3.27
C CYS A 497 -11.52 41.32 2.41
N PHE A 498 -12.55 42.13 2.62
CA PHE A 498 -12.72 43.41 1.93
C PHE A 498 -11.89 44.52 2.58
N GLY A 499 -11.54 44.34 3.86
CA GLY A 499 -10.75 45.28 4.65
C GLY A 499 -11.39 46.67 4.79
N ALA A 500 -10.87 47.48 5.72
CA ALA A 500 -10.85 48.92 5.55
C ALA A 500 -9.41 49.24 5.15
N GLY A 501 -9.11 49.06 3.87
CA GLY A 501 -7.77 49.28 3.33
C GLY A 501 -7.34 50.73 3.49
N THR A 502 -6.04 50.97 3.62
CA THR A 502 -5.44 52.27 3.30
C THR A 502 -5.05 52.35 1.83
N SER A 503 -5.33 51.31 1.04
CA SER A 503 -4.97 51.15 -0.37
C SER A 503 -5.97 51.79 -1.34
N ASP A 504 -5.50 52.14 -2.54
CA ASP A 504 -6.30 52.60 -3.70
C ASP A 504 -7.19 51.49 -4.31
N GLY A 505 -7.44 50.42 -3.57
CA GLY A 505 -8.37 49.37 -3.96
C GLY A 505 -9.81 49.86 -3.78
N ALA A 506 -10.68 49.45 -4.69
CA ALA A 506 -12.10 49.72 -4.58
C ALA A 506 -12.91 48.49 -4.98
N VAL A 507 -14.13 48.40 -4.48
CA VAL A 507 -15.08 47.39 -4.94
C VAL A 507 -16.32 48.11 -5.45
N GLN A 508 -16.62 47.96 -6.73
CA GLN A 508 -17.82 48.52 -7.35
C GLN A 508 -18.90 47.44 -7.47
N VAL A 509 -20.12 47.79 -7.10
CA VAL A 509 -21.28 46.89 -7.07
C VAL A 509 -22.42 47.50 -7.87
N THR A 510 -23.05 46.67 -8.71
CA THR A 510 -24.24 47.05 -9.48
C THR A 510 -25.51 46.54 -8.80
N LEU A 511 -26.46 47.44 -8.55
CA LEU A 511 -27.73 47.17 -7.87
C LEU A 511 -28.93 47.31 -8.81
N LYS A 512 -29.94 46.45 -8.64
CA LYS A 512 -31.24 46.53 -9.34
C LYS A 512 -31.95 47.86 -9.06
N ALA A 513 -32.60 48.43 -10.08
CA ALA A 513 -33.54 49.54 -9.88
C ALA A 513 -34.62 49.21 -8.85
N GLY A 514 -34.87 50.16 -7.94
CA GLY A 514 -35.90 50.05 -6.90
C GLY A 514 -35.38 49.70 -5.50
N VAL A 515 -34.10 49.30 -5.37
CA VAL A 515 -33.45 49.12 -4.06
C VAL A 515 -32.90 50.46 -3.55
N ILE A 516 -32.42 51.31 -4.47
CA ILE A 516 -31.86 52.67 -4.27
C ILE A 516 -32.27 53.51 -5.50
N PRO A 517 -32.39 54.86 -5.43
CA PRO A 517 -32.66 55.70 -6.59
C PRO A 517 -31.65 55.43 -7.73
N PRO A 518 -32.11 55.17 -8.96
CA PRO A 518 -31.23 54.77 -10.06
C PRO A 518 -30.32 55.92 -10.50
N VAL A 519 -29.06 55.58 -10.80
CA VAL A 519 -28.00 56.56 -11.15
C VAL A 519 -27.67 56.51 -12.64
N VAL A 520 -27.86 55.37 -13.31
CA VAL A 520 -27.49 55.19 -14.73
C VAL A 520 -28.53 54.35 -15.48
N ASN A 521 -28.81 54.69 -16.73
CA ASN A 521 -29.71 53.95 -17.61
C ASN A 521 -28.91 52.96 -18.47
N THR A 522 -29.12 51.65 -18.27
CA THR A 522 -28.44 50.59 -19.04
C THR A 522 -29.39 49.95 -20.04
N SER A 523 -28.85 49.15 -20.98
CA SER A 523 -29.63 48.42 -21.99
C SER A 523 -30.65 47.42 -21.42
N ARG A 524 -30.60 47.11 -20.12
CA ARG A 524 -31.54 46.25 -19.40
C ARG A 524 -32.39 46.97 -18.34
N GLY A 525 -32.34 48.30 -18.29
CA GLY A 525 -33.12 49.15 -17.38
C GLY A 525 -32.25 50.00 -16.45
N PRO A 526 -32.88 50.76 -15.54
CA PRO A 526 -32.15 51.58 -14.58
C PRO A 526 -31.38 50.70 -13.58
N VAL A 527 -30.14 51.06 -13.27
CA VAL A 527 -29.31 50.44 -12.22
C VAL A 527 -28.70 51.52 -11.33
N SER A 528 -28.29 51.13 -10.13
CA SER A 528 -27.50 51.99 -9.24
C SER A 528 -26.10 51.40 -9.09
N LEU A 529 -25.07 52.21 -9.28
CA LEU A 529 -23.68 51.82 -9.02
C LEU A 529 -23.29 52.31 -7.63
N HIS A 530 -22.65 51.44 -6.86
CA HIS A 530 -22.09 51.77 -5.55
C HIS A 530 -20.63 51.36 -5.50
N THR A 531 -19.76 52.22 -4.96
CA THR A 531 -18.34 51.94 -4.81
C THR A 531 -17.98 51.96 -3.33
N TYR A 532 -17.39 50.87 -2.85
CA TYR A 532 -16.67 50.86 -1.60
C TYR A 532 -15.26 51.35 -1.87
N GLU A 533 -15.00 52.61 -1.52
CA GLU A 533 -13.65 53.16 -1.54
C GLU A 533 -12.83 52.56 -0.40
N ARG A 534 -11.50 52.56 -0.55
CA ARG A 534 -10.56 52.06 0.47
C ARG A 534 -10.77 50.58 0.79
N ALA A 535 -11.07 49.77 -0.22
CA ALA A 535 -11.03 48.33 -0.09
C ALA A 535 -9.58 47.82 -0.20
N ALA A 536 -9.33 46.58 0.23
CA ALA A 536 -8.09 45.89 -0.09
C ALA A 536 -7.94 45.71 -1.62
N LEU A 537 -6.71 45.53 -2.11
CA LEU A 537 -6.47 45.27 -3.52
C LEU A 537 -7.16 43.97 -3.98
N PRO A 538 -7.65 43.90 -5.24
CA PRO A 538 -8.42 42.76 -5.72
C PRO A 538 -7.73 41.41 -5.55
N ALA A 539 -6.42 41.33 -5.79
CA ALA A 539 -5.66 40.10 -5.58
C ALA A 539 -5.67 39.63 -4.12
N ASN A 540 -5.60 40.55 -3.15
CA ASN A 540 -5.67 40.21 -1.74
C ASN A 540 -7.09 39.79 -1.33
N ILE A 541 -8.11 40.47 -1.86
CA ILE A 541 -9.51 40.06 -1.67
C ILE A 541 -9.69 38.62 -2.17
N MET A 542 -9.18 38.30 -3.35
CA MET A 542 -9.24 36.94 -3.91
C MET A 542 -8.45 35.92 -3.08
N ALA A 543 -7.22 36.24 -2.68
CA ALA A 543 -6.42 35.38 -1.80
C ALA A 543 -7.12 35.12 -0.45
N CYS A 544 -7.82 36.13 0.08
CA CYS A 544 -8.64 35.98 1.27
C CYS A 544 -9.86 35.09 1.03
N ILE A 545 -10.67 35.36 0.01
CA ILE A 545 -11.89 34.60 -0.27
C ILE A 545 -11.58 33.12 -0.57
N ILE A 546 -10.51 32.85 -1.30
CA ILE A 546 -10.16 31.48 -1.69
C ILE A 546 -9.38 30.76 -0.59
N GLY A 547 -8.44 31.44 0.08
CA GLY A 547 -7.43 30.83 0.96
C GLY A 547 -7.49 31.23 2.44
N GLY A 548 -8.33 32.19 2.82
CA GLY A 548 -8.40 32.72 4.19
C GLY A 548 -7.24 33.64 4.59
N ARG A 549 -6.48 34.15 3.62
CA ARG A 549 -5.40 35.13 3.82
C ARG A 549 -5.96 36.53 3.97
N VAL A 550 -6.16 36.97 5.21
CA VAL A 550 -6.71 38.30 5.48
C VAL A 550 -5.64 39.36 5.18
N PRO A 551 -5.95 40.38 4.36
CA PRO A 551 -5.04 41.48 4.09
C PRO A 551 -4.74 42.26 5.38
N ARG A 552 -3.48 42.65 5.61
CA ARG A 552 -3.12 43.58 6.68
C ARG A 552 -3.35 45.04 6.24
N LEU A 553 -3.41 45.94 7.23
CA LEU A 553 -3.70 47.36 7.06
C LEU A 553 -2.59 48.15 6.32
N GLN A 554 -1.46 47.55 5.94
CA GLN A 554 -0.37 48.19 5.20
C GLN A 554 0.17 47.24 4.12
N ASP A 555 0.12 47.68 2.86
CA ASP A 555 0.99 47.31 1.73
C ASP A 555 1.20 45.82 1.39
N ASP A 556 0.28 44.92 1.73
CA ASP A 556 0.25 43.59 1.11
C ASP A 556 -0.03 43.77 -0.39
N TYR A 557 0.96 43.52 -1.24
CA TYR A 557 0.79 43.61 -2.69
C TYR A 557 1.00 42.25 -3.34
N LEU A 558 0.00 41.79 -4.10
CA LEU A 558 0.12 40.65 -5.00
C LEU A 558 0.18 41.16 -6.45
N PRO A 559 1.16 40.70 -7.25
CA PRO A 559 1.40 41.15 -8.60
C PRO A 559 0.30 40.69 -9.57
N THR A 560 0.13 41.37 -10.70
CA THR A 560 -1.00 41.09 -11.60
C THR A 560 -0.97 39.68 -12.22
N TYR A 561 0.19 39.01 -12.32
CA TYR A 561 0.25 37.60 -12.76
C TYR A 561 -0.41 36.63 -11.77
N PHE A 562 -0.65 37.04 -10.52
CA PHE A 562 -1.49 36.28 -9.59
C PHE A 562 -2.87 35.99 -10.20
N TYR A 563 -3.46 36.97 -10.90
CA TYR A 563 -4.74 36.79 -11.59
C TYR A 563 -4.62 35.73 -12.68
N ASP A 564 -3.55 35.76 -13.46
CA ASP A 564 -3.28 34.78 -14.52
C ASP A 564 -3.18 33.35 -13.95
N MET A 565 -2.43 33.17 -12.86
CA MET A 565 -2.32 31.90 -12.15
C MET A 565 -3.68 31.41 -11.65
N VAL A 566 -4.42 32.24 -10.91
CA VAL A 566 -5.70 31.83 -10.30
C VAL A 566 -6.72 31.48 -11.38
N PHE A 567 -6.81 32.26 -12.46
CA PHE A 567 -7.76 32.04 -13.55
C PHE A 567 -7.39 30.90 -14.49
N ALA A 568 -6.10 30.53 -14.61
CA ALA A 568 -5.69 29.31 -15.29
C ALA A 568 -6.23 28.04 -14.59
N GLY A 569 -6.56 28.15 -13.31
CA GLY A 569 -7.03 27.05 -12.47
C GLY A 569 -5.88 26.21 -11.90
N ALA A 570 -6.18 25.50 -10.83
CA ALA A 570 -5.15 24.81 -10.06
C ALA A 570 -4.51 23.61 -10.78
N ASN A 571 -5.06 23.07 -11.88
CA ASN A 571 -4.53 22.00 -12.77
C ASN A 571 -3.43 21.09 -12.19
N THR A 572 -3.65 20.59 -10.98
CA THR A 572 -2.65 19.89 -10.16
C THR A 572 -3.25 18.60 -9.67
N VAL A 573 -2.45 17.55 -9.65
CA VAL A 573 -2.76 16.24 -9.14
C VAL A 573 -1.89 16.00 -7.91
N LEU A 574 -2.55 15.68 -6.80
CA LEU A 574 -1.88 15.19 -5.60
C LEU A 574 -1.88 13.66 -5.68
N THR A 575 -0.69 13.08 -5.71
CA THR A 575 -0.50 11.64 -5.72
C THR A 575 0.09 11.22 -4.39
N THR A 576 -0.58 10.29 -3.72
CA THR A 576 -0.05 9.65 -2.51
C THR A 576 -0.05 8.14 -2.67
N SER A 577 1.12 7.52 -2.48
CA SER A 577 1.23 6.07 -2.38
C SER A 577 1.46 5.65 -0.93
N PHE A 578 0.80 4.56 -0.56
CA PHE A 578 0.89 3.91 0.73
C PHE A 578 1.39 2.50 0.52
N THR A 579 2.55 2.18 1.07
CA THR A 579 3.01 0.81 1.16
C THR A 579 2.79 0.31 2.57
N SER A 580 2.19 -0.87 2.67
CA SER A 580 1.97 -1.57 3.95
C SER A 580 2.95 -2.73 4.10
N GLY A 581 4.23 -2.45 3.88
CA GLY A 581 5.39 -3.24 4.32
C GLY A 581 5.46 -4.73 3.98
N SER A 582 6.42 -5.40 4.65
CA SER A 582 6.69 -6.83 4.51
C SER A 582 5.56 -7.74 5.01
N GLU A 583 4.54 -7.22 5.71
CA GLU A 583 3.47 -8.06 6.26
C GLU A 583 2.65 -8.73 5.15
N LEU A 584 2.27 -7.95 4.13
CA LEU A 584 1.53 -8.44 2.97
C LEU A 584 2.39 -9.38 2.12
N LEU A 585 3.68 -9.07 1.97
CA LEU A 585 4.62 -9.95 1.30
C LEU A 585 4.76 -11.30 2.02
N LEU A 586 4.91 -11.29 3.35
CA LEU A 586 4.99 -12.51 4.15
C LEU A 586 3.71 -13.32 4.10
N LEU A 587 2.54 -12.66 4.11
CA LEU A 587 1.25 -13.32 3.90
C LEU A 587 1.19 -14.03 2.54
N ASN A 588 1.62 -13.38 1.47
CA ASN A 588 1.70 -13.98 0.14
C ASN A 588 2.66 -15.18 0.11
N ILE A 589 3.82 -15.08 0.79
CA ILE A 589 4.77 -16.20 0.93
C ILE A 589 4.12 -17.36 1.72
N TYR A 590 3.44 -17.09 2.83
CA TYR A 590 2.77 -18.13 3.60
C TYR A 590 1.67 -18.82 2.79
N ALA A 591 0.86 -18.07 2.04
CA ALA A 591 -0.16 -18.62 1.16
C ALA A 591 0.45 -19.54 0.10
N LEU A 592 1.58 -19.15 -0.51
CA LEU A 592 2.28 -19.95 -1.50
C LEU A 592 2.84 -21.25 -0.90
N VAL A 593 3.49 -21.18 0.26
CA VAL A 593 4.01 -22.37 0.96
C VAL A 593 2.88 -23.32 1.35
N ILE A 594 1.75 -22.79 1.84
CA ILE A 594 0.57 -23.58 2.18
C ILE A 594 -0.02 -24.25 0.94
N LEU A 595 -0.09 -23.53 -0.19
CA LEU A 595 -0.59 -24.08 -1.44
C LEU A 595 0.29 -25.25 -1.92
N VAL A 596 1.61 -25.06 -1.96
CA VAL A 596 2.57 -26.12 -2.34
C VAL A 596 2.45 -27.32 -1.39
N GLY A 597 2.39 -27.09 -0.08
CA GLY A 597 2.20 -28.17 0.90
C GLY A 597 0.86 -28.89 0.75
N SER A 598 -0.19 -28.17 0.37
CA SER A 598 -1.52 -28.75 0.12
C SER A 598 -1.55 -29.58 -1.16
N ILE A 599 -0.83 -29.17 -2.21
CA ILE A 599 -0.62 -29.97 -3.43
C ILE A 599 0.13 -31.25 -3.07
N TYR A 600 1.20 -31.14 -2.29
CA TYR A 600 1.94 -32.31 -1.79
C TYR A 600 1.03 -33.27 -1.01
N TYR A 601 0.25 -32.75 -0.06
CA TYR A 601 -0.71 -33.55 0.71
C TYR A 601 -1.75 -34.23 -0.20
N SER A 602 -2.32 -33.49 -1.16
CA SER A 602 -3.27 -34.03 -2.16
C SER A 602 -2.67 -35.19 -2.94
N VAL A 603 -1.44 -35.03 -3.46
CA VAL A 603 -0.73 -36.08 -4.19
C VAL A 603 -0.47 -37.30 -3.30
N CYS A 604 -0.07 -37.10 -2.04
CA CYS A 604 0.13 -38.20 -1.09
C CYS A 604 -1.16 -38.95 -0.82
N VAL A 605 -2.27 -38.25 -0.54
CA VAL A 605 -3.57 -38.87 -0.31
C VAL A 605 -4.05 -39.62 -1.56
N ALA A 606 -3.97 -39.00 -2.73
CA ALA A 606 -4.34 -39.61 -4.01
C ALA A 606 -3.52 -40.87 -4.29
N ARG A 607 -2.21 -40.82 -4.06
CA ARG A 607 -1.31 -41.96 -4.23
C ARG A 607 -1.65 -43.10 -3.25
N GLN A 608 -1.96 -42.80 -1.99
CA GLN A 608 -2.33 -43.83 -1.01
C GLN A 608 -3.67 -44.50 -1.39
N HIS A 609 -4.67 -43.72 -1.81
CA HIS A 609 -5.95 -44.26 -2.24
C HIS A 609 -5.84 -45.04 -3.56
N TYR A 610 -5.06 -44.54 -4.53
CA TYR A 610 -4.77 -45.26 -5.77
C TYR A 610 -4.04 -46.58 -5.51
N ARG A 611 -3.07 -46.61 -4.59
CA ARG A 611 -2.37 -47.84 -4.19
C ARG A 611 -3.30 -48.86 -3.56
N MET A 612 -4.15 -48.43 -2.63
CA MET A 612 -5.16 -49.27 -1.98
C MET A 612 -6.14 -49.85 -3.01
N LEU A 613 -6.71 -48.99 -3.85
CA LEU A 613 -7.70 -49.38 -4.86
C LEU A 613 -7.09 -50.23 -6.00
N GLY A 614 -5.90 -49.86 -6.48
CA GLY A 614 -5.19 -50.58 -7.54
C GLY A 614 -4.76 -51.99 -7.12
N ARG A 615 -4.22 -52.14 -5.91
CA ARG A 615 -3.90 -53.48 -5.34
C ARG A 615 -5.16 -54.30 -5.10
N PHE A 616 -6.25 -53.66 -4.69
CA PHE A 616 -7.54 -54.31 -4.57
C PHE A 616 -8.05 -54.83 -5.92
N ILE A 617 -8.11 -53.99 -6.96
CA ILE A 617 -8.54 -54.37 -8.32
C ILE A 617 -7.64 -55.48 -8.88
N TRP A 618 -6.31 -55.36 -8.71
CA TRP A 618 -5.36 -56.39 -9.13
C TRP A 618 -5.58 -57.72 -8.40
N SER A 619 -5.88 -57.71 -7.10
CA SER A 619 -6.20 -58.92 -6.33
C SER A 619 -7.51 -59.57 -6.78
N GLN A 620 -8.51 -58.78 -7.19
CA GLN A 620 -9.75 -59.30 -7.78
C GLN A 620 -9.49 -59.90 -9.16
N TRP A 621 -8.71 -59.21 -9.98
CA TRP A 621 -8.42 -59.61 -11.35
C TRP A 621 -7.57 -60.89 -11.41
N SER A 622 -6.45 -60.96 -10.68
CA SER A 622 -5.58 -62.15 -10.58
C SER A 622 -6.31 -63.40 -10.06
N ARG A 623 -7.32 -63.23 -9.20
CA ARG A 623 -8.17 -64.32 -8.72
C ARG A 623 -9.25 -64.72 -9.71
N SER A 624 -9.78 -63.79 -10.50
CA SER A 624 -10.79 -64.06 -11.54
C SER A 624 -10.22 -64.78 -12.77
N THR A 625 -8.93 -64.57 -13.08
CA THR A 625 -8.25 -65.19 -14.23
C THR A 625 -7.57 -66.52 -13.89
N GLY A 626 -7.63 -67.00 -12.64
CA GLY A 626 -7.03 -68.27 -12.24
C GLY A 626 -5.50 -68.34 -12.36
N THR A 627 -4.81 -67.20 -12.52
CA THR A 627 -3.35 -67.16 -12.61
C THR A 627 -2.75 -67.14 -11.21
N THR A 628 -2.68 -68.30 -10.56
CA THR A 628 -1.68 -68.54 -9.52
C THR A 628 -0.30 -68.53 -10.19
N LEU A 629 0.37 -67.39 -10.13
CA LEU A 629 1.78 -67.29 -10.48
C LEU A 629 2.56 -68.04 -9.40
N VAL A 630 2.98 -69.28 -9.72
CA VAL A 630 3.91 -70.05 -8.90
C VAL A 630 5.23 -69.30 -8.91
N VAL A 631 5.49 -68.53 -7.86
CA VAL A 631 6.83 -68.04 -7.56
C VAL A 631 7.59 -69.23 -6.99
N SER A 632 8.47 -69.81 -7.79
CA SER A 632 9.50 -70.74 -7.33
C SER A 632 10.30 -70.08 -6.20
N THR A 633 10.34 -70.74 -5.05
CA THR A 633 11.41 -70.58 -4.08
C THR A 633 12.13 -71.92 -4.01
N ASP A 634 13.14 -72.07 -4.86
CA ASP A 634 14.21 -73.03 -4.61
C ASP A 634 15.08 -72.55 -3.44
N VAL A 635 15.74 -73.51 -2.78
CA VAL A 635 16.73 -73.41 -1.69
C VAL A 635 16.16 -73.55 -0.26
N VAL A 636 15.96 -74.78 0.23
CA VAL A 636 16.93 -75.62 0.98
C VAL A 636 16.31 -77.01 1.23
N SER A 637 17.03 -78.05 0.85
CA SER A 637 16.74 -79.47 1.09
C SER A 637 17.00 -79.89 2.54
N ALA A 638 16.23 -80.85 3.08
CA ALA A 638 16.70 -82.23 3.37
C ALA A 638 15.79 -83.01 4.35
N LYS A 639 15.57 -84.28 3.99
CA LYS A 639 15.29 -85.47 4.85
C LYS A 639 14.06 -85.45 5.76
N ALA A 640 13.04 -86.24 5.40
CA ALA A 640 12.96 -87.63 5.84
C ALA A 640 11.73 -88.32 5.24
N GLU A 641 12.01 -89.44 4.61
CA GLU A 641 11.11 -90.40 4.00
C GLU A 641 10.68 -91.43 5.05
N ALA A 642 9.38 -91.79 5.12
CA ALA A 642 8.92 -93.18 5.07
C ALA A 642 7.42 -93.35 5.43
N SER A 643 6.70 -93.88 4.43
CA SER A 643 5.73 -94.99 4.53
C SER A 643 4.38 -94.76 5.23
N ARG A 644 3.28 -94.81 4.46
CA ARG A 644 2.49 -96.05 4.27
C ARG A 644 1.36 -95.85 3.25
N LYS A 645 1.26 -96.78 2.30
CA LYS A 645 0.16 -96.95 1.33
C LYS A 645 -1.18 -97.22 2.02
N THR A 646 -2.25 -96.58 1.56
CA THR A 646 -3.56 -97.23 1.36
C THR A 646 -4.36 -96.53 0.26
N ARG A 647 -4.88 -97.35 -0.65
CA ARG A 647 -5.75 -97.07 -1.79
C ARG A 647 -7.21 -97.06 -1.29
N PHE A 648 -8.02 -96.06 -1.65
CA PHE A 648 -9.44 -96.13 -2.09
C PHE A 648 -10.15 -94.76 -1.96
N GLY A 649 -11.06 -94.46 -2.90
CA GLY A 649 -12.20 -93.57 -2.65
C GLY A 649 -12.19 -92.21 -3.35
N SER A 650 -12.62 -92.17 -4.61
CA SER A 650 -13.15 -90.99 -5.27
C SER A 650 -14.40 -90.45 -4.56
N THR A 651 -14.68 -89.14 -4.75
CA THR A 651 -15.86 -88.35 -4.33
C THR A 651 -15.81 -87.65 -2.95
N THR A 652 -15.02 -86.57 -2.82
CA THR A 652 -15.21 -85.51 -1.80
C THR A 652 -14.60 -84.14 -2.18
N SER A 653 -14.30 -83.86 -3.46
CA SER A 653 -13.63 -82.59 -3.84
C SER A 653 -14.57 -81.39 -4.06
N SER A 654 -15.89 -81.58 -4.11
CA SER A 654 -16.88 -80.52 -4.39
C SER A 654 -17.30 -79.70 -3.16
N ASN A 655 -17.37 -80.31 -1.96
CA ASN A 655 -17.80 -79.60 -0.75
C ASN A 655 -16.67 -78.85 -0.04
N ARG A 656 -15.40 -79.31 -0.14
CA ARG A 656 -14.24 -78.57 0.38
C ARG A 656 -13.96 -77.30 -0.40
N SER A 657 -14.11 -77.33 -1.73
CA SER A 657 -13.95 -76.13 -2.58
C SER A 657 -15.09 -75.12 -2.36
N ARG A 658 -16.32 -75.57 -2.11
CA ARG A 658 -17.47 -74.71 -1.76
C ARG A 658 -17.35 -74.08 -0.36
N SER A 659 -16.84 -74.78 0.65
CA SER A 659 -16.61 -74.17 1.98
C SER A 659 -15.42 -73.18 1.96
N ALA A 660 -14.35 -73.50 1.23
CA ALA A 660 -13.19 -72.62 1.08
C ALA A 660 -13.53 -71.33 0.31
N THR A 661 -14.34 -71.41 -0.75
CA THR A 661 -14.82 -70.23 -1.49
C THR A 661 -15.81 -69.38 -0.69
N ARG A 662 -16.63 -69.98 0.19
CA ARG A 662 -17.54 -69.26 1.09
C ARG A 662 -16.80 -68.54 2.22
N HIS A 663 -15.79 -69.19 2.82
CA HIS A 663 -14.89 -68.54 3.79
C HIS A 663 -14.10 -67.40 3.14
N GLN A 664 -13.57 -67.61 1.93
CA GLN A 664 -12.82 -66.57 1.20
C GLN A 664 -13.67 -65.35 0.80
N SER A 665 -14.94 -65.55 0.44
CA SER A 665 -15.89 -64.46 0.15
C SER A 665 -16.17 -63.60 1.39
N CYS A 666 -16.25 -64.22 2.57
CA CYS A 666 -16.39 -63.50 3.84
C CYS A 666 -15.10 -62.74 4.21
N THR A 667 -13.93 -63.37 4.06
CA THR A 667 -12.59 -62.76 4.24
C THR A 667 -12.41 -61.50 3.40
N LEU A 668 -12.87 -61.53 2.15
CA LEU A 668 -12.77 -60.38 1.26
C LEU A 668 -13.68 -59.22 1.69
N ARG A 669 -14.92 -59.52 2.11
CA ARG A 669 -15.87 -58.49 2.57
C ARG A 669 -15.42 -57.81 3.85
N SER A 670 -14.86 -58.57 4.80
CA SER A 670 -14.34 -58.02 6.05
C SER A 670 -13.03 -57.25 5.89
N LEU A 671 -12.19 -57.68 4.95
CA LEU A 671 -10.99 -56.91 4.57
C LEU A 671 -11.38 -55.60 3.87
N LEU A 672 -12.35 -55.64 2.96
CA LEU A 672 -12.94 -54.44 2.35
C LEU A 672 -13.54 -53.51 3.41
N PHE A 673 -14.29 -54.06 4.36
CA PHE A 673 -14.85 -53.29 5.46
C PHE A 673 -13.75 -52.62 6.29
N SER A 674 -12.70 -53.36 6.66
CA SER A 674 -11.56 -52.83 7.43
C SER A 674 -10.77 -51.76 6.67
N LEU A 675 -10.68 -51.87 5.33
CA LEU A 675 -10.00 -50.89 4.47
C LEU A 675 -10.83 -49.63 4.22
N VAL A 676 -12.16 -49.78 4.10
CA VAL A 676 -13.08 -48.65 3.96
C VAL A 676 -13.24 -47.90 5.28
N GLU A 677 -13.15 -48.61 6.41
CA GLU A 677 -13.19 -48.00 7.75
C GLU A 677 -11.85 -47.43 8.22
N ALA A 678 -10.71 -47.87 7.67
CA ALA A 678 -9.42 -47.31 8.03
C ALA A 678 -9.34 -45.83 7.59
N ASP A 679 -9.03 -44.94 8.52
CA ASP A 679 -8.85 -43.54 8.18
C ASP A 679 -7.51 -43.32 7.45
N LEU A 680 -7.58 -43.44 6.13
CA LEU A 680 -6.47 -43.19 5.21
C LEU A 680 -5.90 -41.78 5.31
N VAL A 681 -6.70 -40.81 5.79
CA VAL A 681 -6.26 -39.44 6.02
C VAL A 681 -5.35 -39.39 7.24
N ALA A 682 -5.78 -39.98 8.35
CA ALA A 682 -4.95 -40.13 9.56
C ALA A 682 -3.65 -40.90 9.25
N ALA A 683 -3.72 -41.99 8.48
CA ALA A 683 -2.55 -42.76 8.05
C ALA A 683 -1.57 -41.92 7.21
N THR A 684 -2.09 -41.12 6.28
CA THR A 684 -1.26 -40.22 5.45
C THR A 684 -0.60 -39.12 6.30
N TRP A 685 -1.35 -38.56 7.25
CA TRP A 685 -0.83 -37.61 8.23
C TRP A 685 0.32 -38.18 9.05
N GLN A 686 0.17 -39.40 9.54
CA GLN A 686 1.19 -40.04 10.37
C GLN A 686 2.45 -40.42 9.57
N ARG A 687 2.31 -40.85 8.31
CA ARG A 687 3.45 -41.18 7.43
C ARG A 687 4.24 -39.96 6.97
N HIS A 688 3.55 -38.86 6.72
CA HIS A 688 4.15 -37.60 6.25
C HIS A 688 4.14 -36.55 7.36
N TYR A 689 4.27 -36.98 8.61
CA TYR A 689 4.06 -36.11 9.77
C TYR A 689 5.00 -34.90 9.79
N ASN A 690 6.29 -35.06 9.48
CA ASN A 690 7.24 -33.95 9.48
C ASN A 690 6.89 -32.81 8.49
N PRO A 691 6.70 -33.06 7.18
CA PRO A 691 6.31 -32.00 6.25
C PRO A 691 4.91 -31.45 6.53
N LEU A 692 3.97 -32.29 6.96
CA LEU A 692 2.60 -31.86 7.27
C LEU A 692 2.51 -31.07 8.59
N ARG A 693 3.46 -31.28 9.51
CA ARG A 693 3.56 -30.52 10.76
C ARG A 693 3.89 -29.05 10.50
N LEU A 694 4.85 -28.78 9.63
CA LEU A 694 5.19 -27.41 9.22
C LEU A 694 4.00 -26.76 8.51
N LEU A 695 3.37 -27.49 7.59
CA LEU A 695 2.19 -27.03 6.86
C LEU A 695 1.04 -26.66 7.82
N ALA A 696 0.67 -27.54 8.75
CA ALA A 696 -0.40 -27.25 9.71
C ALA A 696 -0.07 -26.11 10.67
N ALA A 697 1.19 -25.97 11.09
CA ALA A 697 1.61 -24.85 11.93
C ALA A 697 1.50 -23.51 11.16
N LEU A 698 1.95 -23.46 9.91
CA LEU A 698 1.79 -22.29 9.05
C LEU A 698 0.32 -22.00 8.72
N SER A 699 -0.49 -23.03 8.44
CA SER A 699 -1.93 -22.87 8.26
C SER A 699 -2.61 -22.31 9.51
N LEU A 700 -2.15 -22.68 10.71
CA LEU A 700 -2.70 -22.17 11.97
C LEU A 700 -2.36 -20.69 12.18
N VAL A 701 -1.09 -20.32 11.99
CA VAL A 701 -0.64 -18.93 12.10
C VAL A 701 -1.35 -18.05 11.09
N THR A 702 -1.42 -18.48 9.82
CA THR A 702 -2.12 -17.74 8.76
C THR A 702 -3.62 -17.66 9.00
N TRP A 703 -4.27 -18.74 9.43
CA TRP A 703 -5.68 -18.69 9.81
C TRP A 703 -5.91 -17.68 10.94
N TYR A 704 -5.09 -17.73 12.00
CA TYR A 704 -5.22 -16.80 13.13
C TYR A 704 -5.12 -15.35 12.65
N ILE A 705 -4.13 -15.03 11.82
CA ILE A 705 -3.92 -13.66 11.33
C ILE A 705 -5.20 -13.11 10.66
N GLY A 706 -5.84 -13.91 9.81
CA GLY A 706 -6.99 -13.48 9.02
C GLY A 706 -8.33 -13.62 9.72
N ALA A 707 -8.47 -14.59 10.62
CA ALA A 707 -9.67 -14.78 11.43
C ALA A 707 -9.78 -13.65 12.45
N VAL A 708 -8.70 -13.37 13.17
CA VAL A 708 -8.63 -12.31 14.17
C VAL A 708 -8.51 -10.92 13.54
N ASP A 709 -8.10 -10.82 12.26
CA ASP A 709 -7.93 -9.55 11.53
C ASP A 709 -6.80 -8.69 12.11
N THR A 710 -5.69 -9.33 12.46
CA THR A 710 -4.49 -8.63 12.95
C THR A 710 -3.62 -8.21 11.77
N ARG A 711 -3.33 -6.91 11.68
CA ARG A 711 -2.63 -6.30 10.54
C ARG A 711 -2.05 -4.95 10.92
N CYS A 712 -0.99 -4.55 10.24
CA CYS A 712 -0.45 -3.20 10.27
C CYS A 712 -0.67 -2.52 8.93
N GLY A 713 -1.14 -1.28 8.96
CA GLY A 713 -1.46 -0.52 7.76
C GLY A 713 -1.58 0.97 8.05
N TRP A 714 -1.86 1.73 7.01
CA TRP A 714 -2.14 3.15 7.10
C TRP A 714 -3.63 3.39 7.38
N PHE A 715 -3.93 4.26 8.35
CA PHE A 715 -5.29 4.54 8.79
C PHE A 715 -5.60 6.04 8.71
N LEU A 716 -6.87 6.33 8.42
CA LEU A 716 -7.50 7.64 8.47
C LEU A 716 -8.73 7.56 9.38
N GLU A 717 -8.76 8.31 10.49
CA GLU A 717 -9.88 8.31 11.46
C GLU A 717 -10.39 6.88 11.81
N ASP A 718 -9.46 5.99 12.12
CA ASP A 718 -9.68 4.57 12.44
C ASP A 718 -10.10 3.64 11.28
N ARG A 719 -10.25 4.16 10.05
CA ARG A 719 -10.46 3.34 8.85
C ARG A 719 -9.16 3.08 8.13
N GLU A 720 -8.90 1.82 7.79
CA GLU A 720 -7.71 1.47 7.02
C GLU A 720 -7.84 1.95 5.57
N ILE A 721 -6.75 2.46 5.02
CA ILE A 721 -6.67 2.92 3.64
C ILE A 721 -6.41 1.67 2.76
N THR A 722 -7.48 0.97 2.42
CA THR A 722 -7.43 -0.24 1.57
C THR A 722 -8.04 -0.04 0.18
N THR A 723 -8.74 1.07 -0.05
CA THR A 723 -9.46 1.37 -1.30
C THR A 723 -9.40 2.86 -1.64
N ASP A 724 -9.57 3.17 -2.93
CA ASP A 724 -9.56 4.53 -3.48
C ASP A 724 -10.57 5.48 -2.78
N ALA A 725 -11.70 4.94 -2.30
CA ALA A 725 -12.78 5.74 -1.71
C ALA A 725 -12.41 6.39 -0.36
N ILE A 726 -11.65 5.71 0.50
CA ILE A 726 -11.14 6.30 1.76
C ILE A 726 -9.93 7.19 1.46
N ALA A 727 -9.17 6.84 0.41
CA ALA A 727 -8.00 7.60 0.03
C ALA A 727 -8.30 8.98 -0.59
N GLN A 728 -9.49 9.19 -1.15
CA GLN A 728 -9.93 10.51 -1.63
C GLN A 728 -10.07 11.56 -0.51
N ALA A 729 -10.24 11.14 0.75
CA ALA A 729 -10.32 12.03 1.93
C ALA A 729 -8.94 12.47 2.48
N ILE A 730 -7.84 11.93 1.95
CA ILE A 730 -6.48 12.09 2.51
C ILE A 730 -5.91 13.50 2.36
N ALA A 731 -6.41 14.30 1.42
CA ALA A 731 -5.93 15.67 1.27
C ALA A 731 -6.10 16.49 2.57
N GLU A 732 -7.17 16.24 3.32
CA GLU A 732 -7.58 17.08 4.45
C GLU A 732 -7.07 16.57 5.81
N LEU A 733 -6.55 15.34 5.89
CA LEU A 733 -6.29 14.64 7.16
C LEU A 733 -4.97 13.86 7.13
N SER A 734 -4.19 13.94 8.21
CA SER A 734 -2.91 13.24 8.33
C SER A 734 -3.11 11.74 8.66
N PRO A 735 -2.82 10.82 7.73
CA PRO A 735 -2.90 9.39 7.99
C PRO A 735 -1.81 8.95 8.97
N HIS A 736 -2.10 7.94 9.77
CA HIS A 736 -1.15 7.36 10.72
C HIS A 736 -1.01 5.86 10.50
N TYR A 737 0.21 5.36 10.62
CA TYR A 737 0.48 3.93 10.56
C TYR A 737 0.23 3.30 11.93
N LYS A 738 -0.64 2.29 12.00
CA LYS A 738 -0.88 1.54 13.24
C LYS A 738 -1.04 0.06 12.97
N CYS A 739 -0.72 -0.73 13.99
CA CYS A 739 -0.99 -2.16 14.03
C CYS A 739 -2.24 -2.41 14.87
N VAL A 740 -3.13 -3.25 14.36
CA VAL A 740 -4.36 -3.66 15.05
C VAL A 740 -4.19 -5.10 15.52
N ALA A 741 -4.46 -5.33 16.81
CA ALA A 741 -4.39 -6.66 17.41
C ALA A 741 -5.46 -7.63 16.86
N GLY A 742 -6.53 -7.07 16.29
CA GLY A 742 -7.71 -7.76 15.80
C GLY A 742 -8.74 -8.02 16.90
N SER A 743 -9.71 -8.90 16.62
CA SER A 743 -10.83 -9.24 17.49
C SER A 743 -10.85 -10.72 17.88
N ILE A 744 -11.04 -10.99 19.18
CA ILE A 744 -11.23 -12.34 19.74
C ILE A 744 -12.47 -13.01 19.14
N HIS A 745 -13.46 -12.23 18.71
CA HIS A 745 -14.68 -12.74 18.06
C HIS A 745 -14.51 -12.97 16.56
N GLY A 746 -13.35 -12.63 16.00
CA GLY A 746 -13.04 -12.78 14.58
C GLY A 746 -13.34 -14.17 13.99
N PRO A 747 -12.98 -15.29 14.66
CA PRO A 747 -13.34 -16.64 14.22
C PRO A 747 -14.84 -16.92 14.06
N PHE A 748 -15.70 -16.09 14.65
CA PHE A 748 -17.15 -16.23 14.63
C PHE A 748 -17.86 -15.18 13.77
N ARG A 749 -17.12 -14.30 13.07
CA ARG A 749 -17.72 -13.19 12.30
C ARG A 749 -18.60 -13.64 11.14
N SER A 750 -18.43 -14.87 10.66
CA SER A 750 -19.14 -15.39 9.50
C SER A 750 -19.15 -16.92 9.51
N THR A 751 -20.09 -17.53 8.80
CA THR A 751 -20.19 -18.99 8.63
C THR A 751 -18.92 -19.59 8.01
N ILE A 752 -18.26 -18.86 7.10
CA ILE A 752 -17.00 -19.31 6.50
C ILE A 752 -15.84 -19.30 7.50
N GLU A 753 -15.77 -18.33 8.42
CA GLU A 753 -14.74 -18.34 9.48
C GLU A 753 -14.99 -19.46 10.50
N VAL A 754 -16.24 -19.80 10.78
CA VAL A 754 -16.57 -20.96 11.61
C VAL A 754 -16.13 -22.25 10.92
N ALA A 755 -16.38 -22.40 9.62
CA ALA A 755 -15.90 -23.56 8.86
C ALA A 755 -14.36 -23.65 8.85
N ARG A 756 -13.66 -22.52 8.71
CA ARG A 756 -12.19 -22.44 8.80
C ARG A 756 -11.68 -22.81 10.19
N LEU A 757 -12.34 -22.33 11.25
CA LEU A 757 -12.05 -22.68 12.63
C LEU A 757 -12.17 -24.20 12.86
N LEU A 758 -13.22 -24.84 12.33
CA LEU A 758 -13.36 -26.30 12.44
C LEU A 758 -12.23 -27.04 11.70
N GLY A 759 -11.87 -26.57 10.50
CA GLY A 759 -10.75 -27.11 9.73
C GLY A 759 -9.40 -26.97 10.45
N ILE A 760 -9.11 -25.80 11.02
CA ILE A 760 -7.86 -25.57 11.74
C ILE A 760 -7.81 -26.31 13.08
N SER A 761 -8.95 -26.52 13.71
CA SER A 761 -9.06 -27.32 14.94
C SER A 761 -8.61 -28.76 14.71
N TYR A 762 -8.94 -29.33 13.55
CA TYR A 762 -8.40 -30.63 13.14
C TYR A 762 -6.88 -30.57 12.97
N ASN A 763 -6.32 -29.52 12.38
CA ASN A 763 -4.85 -29.37 12.27
C ASN A 763 -4.18 -29.32 13.65
N VAL A 764 -4.76 -28.62 14.63
CA VAL A 764 -4.23 -28.58 16.01
C VAL A 764 -4.32 -29.97 16.66
N PHE A 765 -5.42 -30.69 16.47
CA PHE A 765 -5.55 -32.08 16.91
C PHE A 765 -4.50 -33.00 16.24
N ALA A 766 -4.30 -32.87 14.93
CA ALA A 766 -3.31 -33.62 14.15
C ALA A 766 -1.88 -33.37 14.63
N LEU A 767 -1.55 -32.10 14.92
CA LEU A 767 -0.24 -31.68 15.40
C LEU A 767 0.07 -32.22 16.80
N THR A 768 -0.91 -32.18 17.72
CA THR A 768 -0.64 -32.39 19.15
C THR A 768 -1.01 -33.78 19.67
N SER A 769 -2.02 -34.42 19.07
CA SER A 769 -2.74 -35.52 19.70
C SER A 769 -2.96 -36.73 18.80
N LEU A 770 -3.09 -36.57 17.48
CA LEU A 770 -3.34 -37.66 16.52
C LEU A 770 -2.34 -38.83 16.61
N PRO A 771 -1.01 -38.62 16.76
CA PRO A 771 -0.07 -39.73 16.93
C PRO A 771 -0.28 -40.56 18.20
N HIS A 772 -1.07 -40.06 19.15
CA HIS A 772 -1.30 -40.67 20.46
C HIS A 772 -2.75 -41.13 20.67
N TYR A 773 -3.62 -40.91 19.68
CA TYR A 773 -5.04 -41.23 19.66
C TYR A 773 -5.41 -42.03 18.40
N VAL A 774 -4.53 -42.96 18.01
CA VAL A 774 -4.77 -43.87 16.89
C VAL A 774 -6.01 -44.72 17.17
N GLY A 775 -6.95 -44.77 16.23
CA GLY A 775 -8.22 -45.50 16.37
C GLY A 775 -9.43 -44.74 16.84
N VAL A 776 -9.29 -43.48 17.27
CA VAL A 776 -10.44 -42.66 17.67
C VAL A 776 -11.39 -42.38 16.51
N THR A 777 -10.86 -42.41 15.28
CA THR A 777 -11.55 -42.33 13.98
C THR A 777 -12.56 -43.45 13.77
N GLY A 778 -12.38 -44.61 14.41
CA GLY A 778 -13.30 -45.75 14.32
C GLY A 778 -14.70 -45.45 14.89
N SER A 779 -14.84 -44.43 15.73
CA SER A 779 -16.14 -43.93 16.22
C SER A 779 -16.34 -42.47 15.76
N PRO A 780 -17.27 -42.18 14.84
CA PRO A 780 -17.48 -40.81 14.34
C PRO A 780 -17.76 -39.80 15.45
N MET A 781 -18.59 -40.17 16.43
CA MET A 781 -18.85 -39.33 17.60
C MET A 781 -17.62 -39.21 18.51
N GLY A 782 -16.83 -40.28 18.63
CA GLY A 782 -15.61 -40.28 19.45
C GLY A 782 -14.56 -39.35 18.86
N PHE A 783 -14.42 -39.40 17.54
CA PHE A 783 -13.59 -38.49 16.75
C PHE A 783 -14.05 -37.04 16.91
N VAL A 784 -15.35 -36.75 16.79
CA VAL A 784 -15.89 -35.38 16.99
C VAL A 784 -15.59 -34.86 18.39
N VAL A 785 -15.80 -35.67 19.44
CA VAL A 785 -15.50 -35.29 20.84
C VAL A 785 -13.99 -35.07 21.03
N ALA A 786 -13.15 -35.95 20.49
CA ALA A 786 -11.70 -35.82 20.59
C ALA A 786 -11.18 -34.58 19.86
N VAL A 787 -11.62 -34.32 18.63
CA VAL A 787 -11.28 -33.09 17.88
C VAL A 787 -11.85 -31.85 18.60
N GLY A 788 -13.03 -31.94 19.19
CA GLY A 788 -13.63 -30.86 19.98
C GLY A 788 -12.78 -30.48 21.20
N LEU A 789 -12.39 -31.46 22.02
CA LEU A 789 -11.67 -31.24 23.27
C LEU A 789 -10.16 -31.01 23.09
N LEU A 790 -9.53 -31.65 22.11
CA LEU A 790 -8.08 -31.61 21.88
C LEU A 790 -7.67 -30.71 20.71
N GLY A 791 -8.61 -30.30 19.86
CA GLY A 791 -8.40 -29.39 18.74
C GLY A 791 -9.11 -28.05 18.94
N LEU A 792 -10.45 -28.06 18.94
CA LEU A 792 -11.27 -26.84 18.90
C LEU A 792 -11.16 -26.00 20.18
N LEU A 793 -11.37 -26.62 21.35
CA LEU A 793 -11.29 -25.92 22.63
C LEU A 793 -9.90 -25.30 22.86
N PRO A 794 -8.77 -26.03 22.68
CA PRO A 794 -7.43 -25.43 22.77
C PRO A 794 -7.20 -24.32 21.75
N THR A 795 -7.69 -24.47 20.52
CA THR A 795 -7.58 -23.43 19.49
C THR A 795 -8.28 -22.14 19.93
N LEU A 796 -9.49 -22.22 20.48
CA LEU A 796 -10.25 -21.06 20.97
C LEU A 796 -9.57 -20.38 22.17
N VAL A 797 -9.11 -21.17 23.14
CA VAL A 797 -8.42 -20.67 24.33
C VAL A 797 -7.13 -19.96 23.93
N TRP A 798 -6.28 -20.61 23.12
CA TRP A 798 -5.01 -20.01 22.70
C TRP A 798 -5.21 -18.82 21.76
N THR A 799 -6.22 -18.83 20.88
CA THR A 799 -6.57 -17.65 20.09
C THR A 799 -6.85 -16.47 21.01
N THR A 800 -7.68 -16.66 22.04
CA THR A 800 -8.01 -15.61 23.02
C THR A 800 -6.78 -15.10 23.77
N VAL A 801 -5.94 -16.02 24.26
CA VAL A 801 -4.71 -15.69 25.00
C VAL A 801 -3.72 -14.92 24.12
N ILE A 802 -3.46 -15.41 22.90
CA ILE A 802 -2.52 -14.79 21.96
C ILE A 802 -3.03 -13.41 21.55
N THR A 803 -4.33 -13.24 21.32
CA THR A 803 -4.90 -11.92 21.01
C THR A 803 -4.73 -10.96 22.19
N ALA A 804 -4.99 -11.40 23.42
CA ALA A 804 -4.78 -10.57 24.61
C ALA A 804 -3.30 -10.17 24.80
N ILE A 805 -2.36 -11.10 24.60
CA ILE A 805 -0.92 -10.82 24.65
C ILE A 805 -0.54 -9.81 23.56
N ASN A 806 -1.04 -10.00 22.33
CA ASN A 806 -0.74 -9.09 21.23
C ASN A 806 -1.34 -7.68 21.45
N MET A 807 -2.55 -7.59 22.01
CA MET A 807 -3.13 -6.31 22.42
C MET A 807 -2.26 -5.61 23.46
N GLY A 808 -1.80 -6.33 24.49
CA GLY A 808 -0.91 -5.78 25.51
C GLY A 808 0.44 -5.31 24.92
N ARG A 809 1.01 -6.11 24.01
CA ARG A 809 2.23 -5.76 23.28
C ARG A 809 2.08 -4.48 22.47
N LEU A 810 1.00 -4.34 21.71
CA LEU A 810 0.77 -3.17 20.84
C LEU A 810 0.56 -1.87 21.63
N ARG A 811 0.17 -1.97 22.92
CA ARG A 811 0.11 -0.82 23.84
C ARG A 811 1.49 -0.41 24.38
N SER A 812 2.51 -1.26 24.25
CA SER A 812 3.87 -0.97 24.68
C SER A 812 4.67 -0.32 23.56
N GLY A 813 5.14 0.91 23.75
CA GLY A 813 5.94 1.63 22.75
C GLY A 813 7.26 0.93 22.37
N ALA A 814 7.84 0.13 23.26
CA ALA A 814 9.06 -0.62 22.99
C ALA A 814 8.81 -1.92 22.20
N LEU A 815 7.71 -2.63 22.51
CA LEU A 815 7.39 -3.93 21.90
C LEU A 815 6.53 -3.83 20.63
N SER A 816 5.91 -2.67 20.38
CA SER A 816 5.17 -2.38 19.15
C SER A 816 6.08 -2.34 17.91
N VAL A 817 7.40 -2.15 18.10
CA VAL A 817 8.42 -2.19 17.04
C VAL A 817 8.68 -3.61 16.54
N LEU A 818 8.26 -4.65 17.25
CA LEU A 818 8.42 -6.03 16.78
C LEU A 818 7.41 -6.36 15.68
N HIS A 819 7.85 -7.12 14.67
CA HIS A 819 6.99 -7.56 13.57
C HIS A 819 5.80 -8.39 14.09
N ASN A 820 4.57 -8.02 13.71
CA ASN A 820 3.35 -8.62 14.26
C ASN A 820 3.22 -10.12 13.93
N HIS A 821 3.39 -10.51 12.66
CA HIS A 821 3.36 -11.92 12.25
C HIS A 821 4.44 -12.79 12.92
N LEU A 822 5.65 -12.25 13.14
CA LEU A 822 6.72 -12.97 13.83
C LEU A 822 6.32 -13.27 15.28
N VAL A 823 5.81 -12.28 16.01
CA VAL A 823 5.35 -12.46 17.38
C VAL A 823 4.23 -13.50 17.44
N ILE A 824 3.23 -13.39 16.56
CA ILE A 824 2.12 -14.35 16.49
C ILE A 824 2.64 -15.76 16.20
N GLY A 825 3.58 -15.91 15.25
CA GLY A 825 4.21 -17.18 14.94
C GLY A 825 4.91 -17.79 16.14
N VAL A 826 5.72 -17.00 16.86
CA VAL A 826 6.42 -17.44 18.08
C VAL A 826 5.44 -17.85 19.17
N LEU A 827 4.37 -17.07 19.39
CA LEU A 827 3.35 -17.36 20.40
C LEU A 827 2.59 -18.66 20.07
N TRP A 828 2.25 -18.91 18.81
CA TRP A 828 1.62 -20.17 18.41
C TRP A 828 2.56 -21.36 18.50
N LEU A 829 3.85 -21.21 18.16
CA LEU A 829 4.85 -22.26 18.37
C LEU A 829 5.02 -22.59 19.85
N ALA A 830 5.03 -21.57 20.72
CA ALA A 830 5.03 -21.77 22.17
C ALA A 830 3.75 -22.49 22.65
N ALA A 831 2.58 -22.08 22.18
CA ALA A 831 1.31 -22.74 22.49
C ALA A 831 1.30 -24.22 22.07
N LEU A 832 1.74 -24.53 20.85
CA LEU A 832 1.88 -25.90 20.35
C LEU A 832 2.89 -26.71 21.17
N GLY A 833 4.01 -26.08 21.58
CA GLY A 833 4.98 -26.68 22.49
C GLY A 833 4.40 -27.02 23.86
N ILE A 834 3.60 -26.11 24.43
CA ILE A 834 2.92 -26.31 25.72
C ILE A 834 1.87 -27.42 25.60
N MET A 835 1.07 -27.43 24.54
CA MET A 835 0.07 -28.49 24.30
C MET A 835 0.72 -29.86 24.06
N GLY A 836 1.87 -29.89 23.36
CA GLY A 836 2.65 -31.10 23.12
C GLY A 836 3.45 -31.58 24.34
N ALA A 837 3.59 -30.76 25.38
CA ALA A 837 4.35 -31.12 26.58
C ALA A 837 3.75 -32.38 27.24
N PRO A 838 4.55 -33.38 27.63
CA PRO A 838 4.05 -34.67 28.11
C PRO A 838 3.04 -34.57 29.25
N ARG A 839 3.26 -33.66 30.19
CA ARG A 839 2.37 -33.44 31.36
C ARG A 839 1.01 -32.87 30.95
N VAL A 840 0.99 -31.88 30.06
CA VAL A 840 -0.24 -31.22 29.58
C VAL A 840 -1.02 -32.21 28.73
N ARG A 841 -0.34 -32.86 27.77
CA ARG A 841 -0.92 -33.90 26.93
C ARG A 841 -1.54 -35.03 27.74
N GLN A 842 -0.86 -35.52 28.79
CA GLN A 842 -1.40 -36.59 29.64
C GLN A 842 -2.66 -36.14 30.40
N ARG A 843 -2.71 -34.89 30.89
CA ARG A 843 -3.90 -34.33 31.55
C ARG A 843 -5.07 -34.19 30.58
N LEU A 844 -4.82 -33.60 29.41
CA LEU A 844 -5.82 -33.47 28.34
C LEU A 844 -6.35 -34.84 27.91
N ARG A 845 -5.45 -35.81 27.73
CA ARG A 845 -5.81 -37.20 27.41
C ARG A 845 -6.76 -37.81 28.45
N ARG A 846 -6.40 -37.76 29.73
CA ARG A 846 -7.27 -38.27 30.80
C ARG A 846 -8.65 -37.60 30.82
N LEU A 847 -8.72 -36.32 30.49
CA LEU A 847 -9.96 -35.56 30.47
C LEU A 847 -10.84 -35.98 29.27
N THR A 848 -10.24 -36.11 28.10
CA THR A 848 -10.89 -36.64 26.89
C THR A 848 -11.35 -38.08 27.08
N ASP A 849 -10.52 -38.94 27.69
CA ASP A 849 -10.87 -40.34 27.95
C ASP A 849 -12.07 -40.46 28.90
N ARG A 850 -12.14 -39.60 29.92
CA ARG A 850 -13.32 -39.49 30.80
C ARG A 850 -14.56 -39.02 30.05
N ALA A 851 -14.43 -38.01 29.20
CA ALA A 851 -15.55 -37.48 28.42
C ALA A 851 -16.09 -38.54 27.43
N LEU A 852 -15.19 -39.22 26.73
CA LEU A 852 -15.52 -40.32 25.81
C LEU A 852 -16.20 -41.50 26.54
N SER A 853 -15.72 -41.83 27.73
CA SER A 853 -16.33 -42.87 28.58
C SER A 853 -17.71 -42.45 29.09
N ALA A 854 -17.86 -41.20 29.54
CA ALA A 854 -19.11 -40.66 30.06
C ALA A 854 -20.20 -40.59 28.98
N LEU A 855 -19.85 -40.22 27.75
CA LEU A 855 -20.77 -40.16 26.62
C LEU A 855 -21.11 -41.54 26.04
N HIS A 856 -20.50 -42.63 26.56
CA HIS A 856 -20.69 -43.99 26.09
C HIS A 856 -20.28 -44.23 24.61
N VAL A 857 -19.40 -43.39 24.07
CA VAL A 857 -19.13 -43.32 22.61
C VAL A 857 -17.96 -44.20 22.15
N THR A 858 -16.95 -44.43 23.00
CA THR A 858 -15.80 -45.30 22.72
C THR A 858 -15.44 -46.13 23.94
N GLY A 859 -15.06 -47.38 23.71
CA GLY A 859 -14.41 -48.24 24.70
C GLY A 859 -12.89 -48.05 24.67
N PHE A 860 -12.22 -48.46 25.74
CA PHE A 860 -10.75 -48.53 25.79
C PHE A 860 -10.34 -49.98 25.95
N GLN A 861 -9.80 -50.56 24.88
CA GLN A 861 -9.32 -51.93 24.90
C GLN A 861 -7.97 -51.96 25.62
N ARG A 862 -7.88 -52.72 26.72
CA ARG A 862 -6.60 -52.99 27.37
C ARG A 862 -5.77 -53.92 26.51
N THR A 863 -4.50 -53.62 26.34
CA THR A 863 -3.55 -54.50 25.65
C THR A 863 -2.83 -55.36 26.66
N LYS A 864 -2.54 -56.61 26.29
CA LYS A 864 -1.74 -57.49 27.13
C LYS A 864 -0.28 -57.01 27.14
N PRO A 865 0.38 -56.85 28.31
CA PRO A 865 1.79 -56.49 28.38
C PRO A 865 2.64 -57.42 27.51
N GLN A 866 3.69 -56.88 26.86
CA GLN A 866 4.60 -57.62 25.96
C GLN A 866 3.98 -58.11 24.63
N SER A 867 2.68 -57.89 24.38
CA SER A 867 2.11 -58.15 23.06
C SER A 867 2.55 -57.09 22.03
N VAL A 868 2.47 -57.45 20.75
CA VAL A 868 2.72 -56.49 19.66
C VAL A 868 1.73 -55.32 19.70
N ALA A 869 0.49 -55.56 20.16
CA ALA A 869 -0.51 -54.51 20.38
C ALA A 869 -0.05 -53.50 21.45
N TRP A 870 0.55 -53.98 22.55
CA TRP A 870 1.09 -53.13 23.60
C TRP A 870 2.31 -52.31 23.13
N LEU A 871 3.19 -52.92 22.32
CA LEU A 871 4.34 -52.22 21.72
C LEU A 871 3.92 -51.06 20.79
N LEU A 872 2.85 -51.26 20.02
CA LEU A 872 2.37 -50.28 19.04
C LEU A 872 1.50 -49.20 19.69
N PHE A 873 0.54 -49.58 20.54
CA PHE A 873 -0.50 -48.67 21.04
C PHE A 873 -0.40 -48.33 22.54
N GLY A 874 0.51 -48.96 23.27
CA GLY A 874 0.63 -48.82 24.73
C GLY A 874 -0.44 -49.60 25.50
N GLU A 875 -0.65 -49.26 26.77
CA GLU A 875 -1.51 -49.99 27.73
C GLU A 875 -2.98 -50.12 27.30
N HIS A 876 -3.49 -49.15 26.55
CA HIS A 876 -4.87 -49.17 26.05
C HIS A 876 -4.99 -48.36 24.77
N TYR A 877 -5.91 -48.76 23.89
CA TYR A 877 -6.25 -48.03 22.67
C TYR A 877 -7.77 -47.82 22.56
N PRO A 878 -8.22 -46.72 21.94
CA PRO A 878 -9.63 -46.47 21.71
C PRO A 878 -10.19 -47.46 20.69
N ILE A 879 -11.33 -48.06 21.00
CA ILE A 879 -12.07 -48.98 20.12
C ILE A 879 -13.57 -48.68 20.23
N ARG A 880 -14.40 -49.17 19.30
CA ARG A 880 -15.86 -49.11 19.48
C ARG A 880 -16.23 -49.91 20.71
N ARG A 881 -17.19 -49.39 21.49
CA ARG A 881 -17.62 -50.04 22.73
C ARG A 881 -18.16 -51.45 22.51
N GLU A 882 -18.80 -51.69 21.37
CA GLU A 882 -19.30 -53.01 20.94
C GLU A 882 -18.18 -54.01 20.63
N ASP A 883 -17.00 -53.53 20.24
CA ASP A 883 -15.82 -54.35 19.95
C ASP A 883 -14.90 -54.51 21.18
N GLN A 884 -15.22 -53.85 22.30
CA GLN A 884 -14.39 -53.88 23.51
C GLN A 884 -14.53 -55.23 24.23
N GLN A 885 -13.41 -55.88 24.48
CA GLN A 885 -13.31 -57.10 25.27
C GLN A 885 -13.02 -56.76 26.73
N ALA A 886 -13.61 -57.54 27.65
CA ALA A 886 -13.40 -57.37 29.09
C ALA A 886 -11.95 -57.71 29.50
N GLU A 887 -11.32 -58.64 28.81
CA GLU A 887 -9.95 -59.08 29.07
C GLU A 887 -8.91 -58.29 28.24
N PRO A 888 -7.68 -58.10 28.75
CA PRO A 888 -6.58 -57.55 27.98
C PRO A 888 -6.30 -58.41 26.74
N THR A 889 -6.24 -57.78 25.58
CA THR A 889 -6.17 -58.48 24.29
C THR A 889 -4.75 -58.44 23.71
N GLU A 890 -4.38 -59.51 23.00
CA GLU A 890 -3.19 -59.55 22.13
C GLU A 890 -3.55 -59.16 20.67
N TRP A 891 -4.85 -59.05 20.39
CA TRP A 891 -5.41 -58.88 19.05
C TRP A 891 -5.58 -57.39 18.73
N MET A 892 -5.33 -57.00 17.48
CA MET A 892 -5.62 -55.64 17.02
C MET A 892 -6.42 -55.66 15.72
N PRO A 893 -7.44 -54.80 15.57
CA PRO A 893 -8.15 -54.67 14.31
C PRO A 893 -7.24 -54.07 13.23
N LEU A 894 -7.33 -54.61 12.02
CA LEU A 894 -6.51 -54.25 10.87
C LEU A 894 -6.59 -52.75 10.57
N ARG A 895 -7.76 -52.11 10.76
CA ARG A 895 -7.91 -50.65 10.57
C ARG A 895 -6.94 -49.83 11.43
N LEU A 896 -6.73 -50.22 12.69
CA LEU A 896 -5.85 -49.50 13.62
C LEU A 896 -4.39 -49.65 13.23
N LEU A 897 -4.04 -50.84 12.73
CA LEU A 897 -2.70 -51.09 12.22
C LEU A 897 -2.43 -50.27 10.96
N LEU A 898 -3.41 -50.17 10.05
CA LEU A 898 -3.33 -49.34 8.84
C LEU A 898 -3.19 -47.85 9.13
N GLU A 899 -3.76 -47.39 10.24
CA GLU A 899 -3.65 -46.01 10.71
C GLU A 899 -2.32 -45.70 11.38
N HIS A 900 -1.61 -46.69 11.93
CA HIS A 900 -0.42 -46.50 12.77
C HIS A 900 0.82 -46.03 11.97
N PRO A 901 1.67 -45.12 12.51
CA PRO A 901 2.73 -44.47 11.71
C PRO A 901 3.80 -45.45 11.25
N ARG A 902 4.04 -46.47 12.09
CA ARG A 902 5.11 -47.46 11.90
C ARG A 902 4.72 -48.61 10.96
N PHE A 903 3.50 -48.59 10.41
CA PHE A 903 3.01 -49.66 9.57
C PHE A 903 3.05 -49.27 8.08
N ASP A 904 3.80 -50.05 7.29
CA ASP A 904 3.92 -49.85 5.85
C ASP A 904 2.95 -50.77 5.08
N LEU A 905 2.10 -50.19 4.24
CA LEU A 905 1.22 -50.95 3.34
C LEU A 905 1.99 -51.82 2.33
N ASP A 906 3.24 -51.47 2.04
CA ASP A 906 4.11 -52.24 1.14
C ASP A 906 4.61 -53.55 1.78
N SER A 907 4.51 -53.66 3.11
CA SER A 907 4.84 -54.88 3.86
C SER A 907 3.73 -55.93 3.87
N VAL A 908 2.56 -55.61 3.29
CA VAL A 908 1.39 -56.49 3.27
C VAL A 908 1.42 -57.40 2.05
N ASN A 909 1.51 -58.71 2.27
CA ASN A 909 1.28 -59.68 1.22
C ASN A 909 -0.23 -59.93 1.07
N TRP A 910 -0.86 -59.25 0.11
CA TRP A 910 -2.31 -59.33 -0.14
C TRP A 910 -2.79 -60.68 -0.69
N ILE A 911 -1.87 -61.55 -1.12
CA ILE A 911 -2.19 -62.90 -1.60
C ILE A 911 -2.30 -63.85 -0.41
N THR A 912 -1.34 -63.81 0.52
CA THR A 912 -1.29 -64.70 1.69
C THR A 912 -1.90 -64.08 2.96
N LEU A 913 -2.27 -62.79 2.92
CA LEU A 913 -2.75 -62.02 4.07
C LEU A 913 -1.78 -62.04 5.26
N THR A 914 -0.47 -62.05 4.97
CA THR A 914 0.59 -61.96 5.97
C THR A 914 1.18 -60.56 6.00
N PHE A 915 1.58 -60.11 7.19
CA PHE A 915 2.04 -58.75 7.44
C PHE A 915 3.43 -58.78 8.08
N ASN A 916 4.37 -58.02 7.53
CA ASN A 916 5.72 -57.87 8.08
C ASN A 916 5.85 -56.53 8.79
N LEU A 917 6.12 -56.52 10.09
CA LEU A 917 6.50 -55.29 10.78
C LEU A 917 7.96 -54.94 10.44
N TYR A 918 8.16 -53.81 9.76
CA TYR A 918 9.50 -53.30 9.42
C TYR A 918 9.94 -52.19 10.39
N HIS A 919 11.22 -52.19 10.76
CA HIS A 919 11.82 -51.12 11.56
C HIS A 919 12.44 -50.01 10.68
N GLU A 920 12.18 -48.75 11.05
CA GLU A 920 12.51 -47.50 10.35
C GLU A 920 14.01 -47.24 10.06
N ARG A 921 14.94 -48.08 10.55
CA ARG A 921 16.39 -47.88 10.36
C ARG A 921 16.90 -48.31 8.98
N GLN A 922 16.21 -49.22 8.29
CA GLN A 922 16.66 -49.68 6.96
C GLN A 922 16.35 -48.69 5.83
N ARG A 923 15.30 -47.87 5.94
CA ARG A 923 14.96 -46.87 4.90
C ARG A 923 16.01 -45.77 4.74
N MET A 924 16.67 -45.35 5.82
CA MET A 924 17.81 -44.42 5.73
C MET A 924 19.07 -45.10 5.20
N SER A 925 19.31 -46.37 5.53
CA SER A 925 20.44 -47.15 4.94
C SER A 925 20.28 -47.32 3.43
N ASP A 926 19.09 -47.63 2.95
CA ASP A 926 18.89 -47.98 1.54
C ASP A 926 18.69 -46.73 0.65
N SER A 927 18.26 -45.60 1.23
CA SER A 927 18.24 -44.30 0.52
C SER A 927 19.59 -43.56 0.55
N CYS A 928 20.51 -43.92 1.45
CA CYS A 928 21.88 -43.35 1.52
C CYS A 928 22.97 -44.25 0.90
N LYS A 929 22.64 -45.43 0.36
CA LYS A 929 23.59 -46.28 -0.38
C LYS A 929 23.82 -45.88 -1.84
N ALA A 930 23.18 -44.81 -2.29
CA ALA A 930 23.62 -44.08 -3.47
C ALA A 930 24.60 -42.97 -3.03
N ASN A 931 25.89 -43.18 -3.29
CA ASN A 931 27.02 -42.26 -3.09
C ASN A 931 27.54 -42.03 -1.65
N THR A 932 28.57 -42.77 -1.24
CA THR A 932 29.98 -42.30 -1.13
C THR A 932 30.85 -43.22 -0.26
N ASN A 933 32.09 -43.43 -0.69
CA ASN A 933 33.18 -43.98 0.11
C ASN A 933 33.53 -43.02 1.25
N ASN A 934 33.44 -43.45 2.52
CA ASN A 934 34.49 -43.30 3.54
C ASN A 934 34.03 -43.78 4.93
N ASN A 935 34.98 -44.42 5.62
CA ASN A 935 34.86 -45.02 6.94
C ASN A 935 34.75 -43.99 8.07
N VAL A 936 33.72 -44.08 8.92
CA VAL A 936 33.83 -43.89 10.39
C VAL A 936 32.76 -44.75 11.06
N MET A 937 33.18 -45.79 11.79
CA MET A 937 32.31 -46.57 12.67
C MET A 937 32.00 -45.80 13.95
N VAL A 938 30.71 -45.64 14.26
CA VAL A 938 30.24 -45.48 15.64
C VAL A 938 29.45 -46.74 16.01
N LYS A 939 30.03 -47.53 16.90
CA LYS A 939 29.41 -48.71 17.53
C LYS A 939 28.29 -48.24 18.47
N ALA A 940 27.04 -48.51 18.10
CA ALA A 940 25.91 -48.46 19.03
C ALA A 940 25.23 -49.83 18.99
N GLY A 941 25.06 -50.45 20.16
CA GLY A 941 24.61 -51.83 20.35
C GLY A 941 23.37 -52.18 19.53
N ASN A 942 23.49 -53.25 18.74
CA ASN A 942 22.39 -53.85 18.00
C ASN A 942 21.49 -54.62 18.98
N ILE A 943 20.32 -54.08 19.29
CA ILE A 943 19.18 -54.92 19.66
C ILE A 943 18.54 -55.34 18.33
N VAL A 944 18.79 -56.58 17.92
CA VAL A 944 18.04 -57.21 16.83
C VAL A 944 16.70 -57.62 17.43
N VAL A 945 15.62 -56.92 17.06
CA VAL A 945 14.25 -57.35 17.40
C VAL A 945 13.72 -58.17 16.21
N PRO A 946 13.17 -59.38 16.40
CA PRO A 946 12.77 -60.25 15.30
C PRO A 946 11.61 -59.67 14.49
N THR A 947 11.59 -59.93 13.18
CA THR A 947 10.43 -59.72 12.32
C THR A 947 9.31 -60.68 12.71
N GLY A 948 8.29 -60.20 13.42
CA GLY A 948 7.08 -60.97 13.71
C GLY A 948 6.17 -61.06 12.48
N VAL A 949 5.72 -62.27 12.13
CA VAL A 949 4.64 -62.49 11.15
C VAL A 949 3.31 -62.35 11.88
N MET A 950 2.43 -61.45 11.42
CA MET A 950 1.05 -61.41 11.92
C MET A 950 0.15 -62.36 11.13
N ALA A 951 -0.62 -63.19 11.84
CA ALA A 951 -1.63 -64.06 11.24
C ALA A 951 -3.03 -63.47 11.45
N PRO A 952 -3.89 -63.45 10.41
CA PRO A 952 -5.27 -63.03 10.55
C PRO A 952 -6.07 -64.06 11.33
N VAL A 953 -6.83 -63.61 12.33
CA VAL A 953 -7.78 -64.45 13.08
C VAL A 953 -9.15 -63.79 13.00
N TRP A 954 -10.14 -64.63 12.68
CA TRP A 954 -11.49 -64.21 12.41
C TRP A 954 -12.30 -64.16 13.71
N ASN A 955 -12.96 -63.03 13.96
CA ASN A 955 -13.95 -62.88 15.02
C ASN A 955 -15.34 -62.94 14.37
N GLU A 956 -16.10 -64.00 14.63
CA GLU A 956 -17.44 -64.17 14.03
C GLU A 956 -18.45 -63.09 14.47
N ALA A 957 -18.16 -62.36 15.55
CA ALA A 957 -19.00 -61.29 16.08
C ALA A 957 -18.72 -59.91 15.46
N SER A 958 -17.65 -59.73 14.68
CA SER A 958 -17.25 -58.42 14.12
C SER A 958 -17.00 -58.50 12.61
N PRO A 959 -17.46 -57.51 11.82
CA PRO A 959 -17.14 -57.45 10.39
C PRO A 959 -15.68 -57.07 10.09
N GLU A 960 -14.86 -56.74 11.11
CA GLU A 960 -13.45 -56.37 10.98
C GLU A 960 -12.47 -57.56 11.04
N VAL A 961 -11.34 -57.42 10.35
CA VAL A 961 -10.23 -58.39 10.44
C VAL A 961 -9.37 -58.06 11.65
N TYR A 962 -9.14 -59.04 12.53
CA TYR A 962 -8.23 -58.91 13.67
C TYR A 962 -6.93 -59.67 13.41
N LEU A 963 -5.82 -59.12 13.89
CA LEU A 963 -4.48 -59.69 13.73
C LEU A 963 -3.90 -60.06 15.10
N ARG A 964 -3.30 -61.26 15.21
CA ARG A 964 -2.33 -61.57 16.27
C ARG A 964 -0.93 -61.30 15.75
N GLY A 965 -0.13 -60.59 16.53
CA GLY A 965 1.32 -60.72 16.41
C GLY A 965 1.80 -61.85 17.32
N THR A 966 2.49 -62.85 16.78
CA THR A 966 3.35 -63.71 17.60
C THR A 966 4.65 -62.94 17.87
N PRO A 967 4.99 -62.63 19.13
CA PRO A 967 6.34 -62.17 19.42
C PRO A 967 7.32 -63.23 18.93
N GLY A 968 8.36 -62.84 18.19
CA GLY A 968 9.42 -63.77 17.81
C GLY A 968 10.06 -64.37 19.08
N GLU A 969 10.54 -65.61 19.01
CA GLU A 969 11.01 -66.39 20.17
C GLU A 969 12.20 -65.75 20.95
N ASP A 970 12.78 -64.65 20.46
CA ASP A 970 13.89 -63.92 21.13
C ASP A 970 13.43 -62.69 21.95
N LEU A 971 12.25 -62.75 22.59
CA LEU A 971 11.74 -61.70 23.50
C LEU A 971 11.93 -62.11 24.97
N HIS A 972 13.19 -62.20 25.41
CA HIS A 972 13.55 -62.26 26.83
C HIS A 972 14.69 -61.31 27.18
#